data_AF-A0A6M0L244-F1
#
_entry.id   AF-A0A6M0L244-F1
#
_cell.length_a   1.000
_cell.length_b   1.000
_cell.length_c   1.000
_cell.angle_alpha   90.00
_cell.angle_beta   90.00
_cell.angle_gamma   90.00
#
_symmetry.space_group_name_H-M   'P 1'
#
loop_
_entity.id
_entity.type
_entity.pdbx_description
1 polymer ?
#
loop_
_entity_poly.entity_id
_entity_poly.type
_entity_poly.pdbx_seq_one_letter_code
_entity_poly.pdbx_strand_id
1 'polypeptide(L)'
;ERELYAVIKKIDWHYSYSDGHYEWDKEMKTIESFSLKSNEKFSKTIAENGNYTIEIYDRLGGHSSSSSFEVWWESYSNISPSDDLKSIEINFEDRLYQKGEKISAIIKSPILTGELFVTLESDNVKSYKRITIDKGVAKLEMPIKHDMKRGAYLHATAYRPSDSSSNLIPFRAMGYKFVKANRNEHKIDINLTTPKESKSKTTLKLEVKTDKKAKLLISVVDSAILQLAKQNKPKIFDYLNEQPDRELSYYDLYDQLMTYIAEGKLIDFGAGDIAGLTVFDDKHKAPDLGKRIKPFMKWSGVIESQNGETTANINIPEFNGRATIIVIAINEDNIGVVSKELVIKDDIMIKPSYPKYTLVGDDIEVPIRLFNTTKKDTNITLTAKISDNLNFDIEKKPITIPANSSKLIKTKLKAKEIGRGEIKISASFGNEIVTKSVELPIYSPYAISTKTFKGISNKSESFKVPKEYMGAKVYITISDNLIGSMRDDLKELIGYPYGCAEQTTSKISAMHYAKPFMKDDKLLGESKNFIRQGIKKLRNLQNYYGEFSYWEEDGYISPYASLYSAQTLLELKRDGVEVDKRVIEKSIKMLKSVTSANSDYLGKYSEFHRLYAGYILAENKSLDSSITNMLLEKKFYTKHFLSTLYMSAILKIEGREAEAEKIYKSIKNTLNSYQQKSYGNRSENFESNNRDMFLHFIIKSQYFKRDAKDLATIQKSLDSLYSTQEIAIALKAISIYLGKPKNSKIDLEMKINSESIKFTEAENIALESITSDTISLIPNSGAMSYNIELVKHLPKALKNELSPTKKLSIMREFINEQNQTINLSSLKQGEKIYSRVTIANIGKVNSVVVNQRIPACLTIVNNNIQSTIERFQDININQEYREIRDDRVLHFISLPKKTKLDNVTQSHHIIQNRGIIFTPLIVTTKGECKIPAIITEAMYDSQINDYAKETNHITVGSIPSNKTIESKAKKIVKSLYYREMQRNNPDEFIELFHYPISTYYRTQNATKEDIVKDKQEYFKKWTKRVYSNIRLSIVSADHSKKEVKVKIVFDYLLKNGEKELEGVSRHLLTLGEVGGKLLITKVELH
;
A
#
# COMPACT_ATOMS: atom_id res chain seq x y z
N GLU A 1 43.04 -18.43 33.86
CA GLU A 1 43.23 -18.41 32.40
C GLU A 1 42.62 -19.70 31.83
N ARG A 2 41.82 -19.63 30.77
CA ARG A 2 41.29 -20.84 30.12
C ARG A 2 42.38 -21.48 29.25
N GLU A 3 42.51 -22.79 29.33
CA GLU A 3 43.38 -23.58 28.46
C GLU A 3 42.60 -23.98 27.21
N LEU A 4 43.15 -23.65 26.05
CA LEU A 4 42.62 -23.92 24.73
C LEU A 4 43.53 -24.94 24.04
N TYR A 5 42.96 -25.75 23.17
CA TYR A 5 43.70 -26.75 22.41
C TYR A 5 43.69 -26.38 20.94
N ALA A 6 44.85 -26.21 20.31
CA ALA A 6 44.99 -25.99 18.88
C ALA A 6 45.44 -27.25 18.16
N VAL A 7 44.91 -27.46 16.96
CA VAL A 7 45.31 -28.54 16.04
C VAL A 7 45.49 -27.95 14.65
N ILE A 8 46.65 -28.17 14.04
CA ILE A 8 46.95 -27.83 12.65
C ILE A 8 46.79 -29.09 11.81
N LYS A 9 45.96 -29.03 10.78
CA LYS A 9 45.69 -30.12 9.83
C LYS A 9 46.11 -29.71 8.43
N LYS A 10 46.77 -30.60 7.69
CA LYS A 10 47.00 -30.50 6.25
C LYS A 10 45.77 -31.03 5.53
N ILE A 11 45.39 -30.38 4.44
CA ILE A 11 44.30 -30.79 3.56
C ILE A 11 44.93 -31.38 2.30
N ASP A 12 44.71 -32.67 2.11
CA ASP A 12 45.06 -33.39 0.90
C ASP A 12 43.77 -33.71 0.13
N TRP A 13 43.79 -33.48 -1.17
CA TRP A 13 42.63 -33.71 -2.04
C TRP A 13 42.92 -34.87 -2.97
N HIS A 14 42.01 -35.84 -2.98
CA HIS A 14 41.99 -36.95 -3.91
C HIS A 14 40.88 -36.71 -4.93
N TYR A 15 41.02 -37.23 -6.14
CA TYR A 15 39.95 -37.14 -7.13
C TYR A 15 39.70 -38.49 -7.78
N SER A 16 38.44 -38.75 -8.10
CA SER A 16 38.00 -39.84 -8.96
C SER A 16 37.13 -39.28 -10.08
N TYR A 17 37.07 -39.95 -11.23
CA TYR A 17 36.28 -39.49 -12.37
C TYR A 17 35.18 -40.50 -12.65
N SER A 18 33.92 -40.08 -12.55
CA SER A 18 32.73 -40.90 -12.82
C SER A 18 31.66 -40.05 -13.53
N ASP A 19 30.91 -40.66 -14.46
CA ASP A 19 29.79 -40.02 -15.19
C ASP A 19 30.07 -38.63 -15.81
N GLY A 20 31.28 -38.38 -16.29
CA GLY A 20 31.63 -37.12 -16.95
C GLY A 20 32.07 -35.99 -16.01
N HIS A 21 32.18 -36.26 -14.70
CA HIS A 21 32.53 -35.28 -13.67
C HIS A 21 33.66 -35.79 -12.76
N TYR A 22 34.42 -34.87 -12.17
CA TYR A 22 35.40 -35.17 -11.13
C TYR A 22 34.71 -35.14 -9.77
N GLU A 23 34.81 -36.23 -9.01
CA GLU A 23 34.45 -36.27 -7.60
C GLU A 23 35.72 -36.08 -6.77
N TRP A 24 35.73 -35.05 -5.92
CA TRP A 24 36.87 -34.70 -5.08
C TRP A 24 36.63 -35.16 -3.64
N ASP A 25 37.55 -35.97 -3.13
CA ASP A 25 37.56 -36.44 -1.75
C ASP A 25 38.59 -35.65 -0.93
N LYS A 26 38.11 -35.01 0.15
CA LYS A 26 38.92 -34.23 1.08
C LYS A 26 39.45 -35.13 2.20
N GLU A 27 40.77 -35.31 2.26
CA GLU A 27 41.45 -35.89 3.41
C GLU A 27 42.06 -34.79 4.27
N MET A 28 41.85 -34.85 5.59
CA MET A 28 42.45 -33.92 6.55
C MET A 28 43.36 -34.67 7.51
N LYS A 29 44.67 -34.43 7.41
CA LYS A 29 45.69 -35.07 8.23
C LYS A 29 46.20 -34.11 9.31
N THR A 30 46.07 -34.48 10.57
CA THR A 30 46.66 -33.69 11.68
C THR A 30 48.18 -33.71 11.58
N ILE A 31 48.78 -32.52 11.53
CA ILE A 31 50.23 -32.31 11.44
C ILE A 31 50.82 -31.96 12.80
N GLU A 32 50.12 -31.10 13.56
CA GLU A 32 50.59 -30.66 14.87
C GLU A 32 49.41 -30.36 15.79
N SER A 33 49.61 -30.51 17.09
CA SER A 33 48.64 -30.07 18.10
C SER A 33 49.36 -29.53 19.35
N PHE A 34 48.81 -28.49 19.98
CA PHE A 34 49.40 -27.85 21.15
C PHE A 34 48.35 -27.15 22.03
N SER A 35 48.65 -27.00 23.32
CA SER A 35 47.83 -26.19 24.24
C SER A 35 48.27 -24.72 24.22
N LEU A 36 47.32 -23.81 24.45
CA LEU A 36 47.55 -22.37 24.55
C LEU A 36 46.60 -21.75 25.58
N LYS A 37 47.03 -20.70 26.26
CA LYS A 37 46.18 -19.96 27.21
C LYS A 37 45.37 -18.89 26.48
N SER A 38 44.21 -18.55 27.02
CA SER A 38 43.40 -17.42 26.52
C SER A 38 44.23 -16.13 26.44
N ASN A 39 44.21 -15.46 25.27
CA ASN A 39 45.00 -14.27 24.91
C ASN A 39 46.52 -14.49 24.68
N GLU A 40 46.99 -15.74 24.68
CA GLU A 40 48.37 -16.07 24.31
C GLU A 40 48.59 -15.90 22.79
N LYS A 41 49.69 -15.23 22.42
CA LYS A 41 50.15 -15.17 21.02
C LYS A 41 51.11 -16.33 20.78
N PHE A 42 50.92 -17.06 19.69
CA PHE A 42 51.81 -18.15 19.28
C PHE A 42 52.36 -17.91 17.87
N SER A 43 53.45 -18.58 17.54
CA SER A 43 54.02 -18.66 16.20
C SER A 43 54.48 -20.09 15.94
N LYS A 44 54.18 -20.62 14.75
CA LYS A 44 54.52 -21.98 14.31
C LYS A 44 55.06 -21.93 12.89
N THR A 45 56.07 -22.75 12.62
CA THR A 45 56.67 -22.88 11.27
C THR A 45 56.11 -24.12 10.61
N ILE A 46 55.62 -23.99 9.38
CA ILE A 46 55.10 -25.11 8.59
C ILE A 46 56.15 -25.48 7.54
N ALA A 47 56.62 -26.72 7.61
CA ALA A 47 57.76 -27.22 6.83
C ALA A 47 57.37 -27.82 5.48
N GLU A 48 56.08 -27.99 5.19
CA GLU A 48 55.58 -28.57 3.94
C GLU A 48 54.66 -27.58 3.17
N ASN A 49 54.68 -27.70 1.84
CA ASN A 49 53.74 -27.01 0.97
C ASN A 49 52.35 -27.64 1.08
N GLY A 50 51.30 -26.82 0.98
CA GLY A 50 49.93 -27.30 0.91
C GLY A 50 48.90 -26.36 1.53
N ASN A 51 47.66 -26.84 1.54
CA ASN A 51 46.53 -26.20 2.22
C ASN A 51 46.45 -26.71 3.65
N TYR A 52 46.28 -25.81 4.61
CA TYR A 52 46.21 -26.14 6.04
C TYR A 52 44.98 -25.51 6.69
N THR A 53 44.51 -26.12 7.76
CA THR A 53 43.52 -25.54 8.68
C THR A 53 44.05 -25.63 10.10
N ILE A 54 44.02 -24.52 10.84
CA ILE A 54 44.18 -24.50 12.29
C ILE A 54 42.82 -24.44 12.95
N GLU A 55 42.59 -25.32 13.92
CA GLU A 55 41.37 -25.41 14.70
C GLU A 55 41.70 -25.26 16.18
N ILE A 56 41.06 -24.32 16.87
CA ILE A 56 41.25 -24.05 18.29
C ILE A 56 39.94 -24.36 19.01
N TYR A 57 40.01 -25.19 20.05
CA TYR A 57 38.84 -25.66 20.81
C TYR A 57 39.00 -25.35 22.30
N ASP A 58 37.94 -24.82 22.89
CA ASP A 58 37.73 -24.78 24.33
C ASP A 58 37.03 -26.08 24.75
N ARG A 59 37.78 -27.02 25.33
CA ARG A 59 37.25 -28.33 25.73
C ARG A 59 36.21 -28.24 26.86
N LEU A 60 36.23 -27.16 27.66
CA LEU A 60 35.27 -26.96 28.75
C LEU A 60 34.02 -26.20 28.29
N GLY A 61 34.18 -25.24 27.39
CA GLY A 61 33.09 -24.43 26.85
C GLY A 61 32.39 -25.03 25.63
N GLY A 62 32.97 -26.05 24.98
CA GLY A 62 32.44 -26.65 23.75
C GLY A 62 32.54 -25.75 22.50
N HIS A 63 33.16 -24.57 22.63
CA HIS A 63 33.36 -23.64 21.54
C HIS A 63 34.60 -24.00 20.73
N SER A 64 34.54 -23.82 19.41
CA SER A 64 35.68 -23.97 18.52
C SER A 64 35.71 -22.85 17.48
N SER A 65 36.90 -22.57 16.98
CA SER A 65 37.14 -21.63 15.88
C SER A 65 38.20 -22.22 14.96
N SER A 66 38.04 -22.04 13.66
CA SER A 66 39.01 -22.53 12.68
C SER A 66 39.38 -21.46 11.67
N SER A 67 40.58 -21.58 11.10
CA SER A 67 41.08 -20.72 10.04
C SER A 67 41.91 -21.56 9.08
N SER A 68 41.71 -21.36 7.78
CA SER A 68 42.47 -22.05 6.73
C SER A 68 43.49 -21.10 6.11
N PHE A 69 44.65 -21.63 5.76
CA PHE A 69 45.76 -20.89 5.17
C PHE A 69 46.55 -21.79 4.21
N GLU A 70 47.18 -21.19 3.20
CA GLU A 70 48.00 -21.90 2.22
C GLU A 70 49.48 -21.58 2.47
N VAL A 71 50.35 -22.57 2.32
CA VAL A 71 51.81 -22.44 2.39
C VAL A 71 52.39 -22.91 1.06
N TRP A 72 53.19 -22.06 0.38
CA TRP A 72 53.71 -22.35 -0.95
C TRP A 72 55.17 -21.87 -1.17
N TRP A 73 55.99 -22.69 -1.87
CA TRP A 73 57.31 -22.36 -2.46
C TRP A 73 57.60 -23.27 -3.68
N GLU A 74 58.79 -23.13 -4.29
CA GLU A 74 59.21 -23.51 -5.67
C GLU A 74 59.00 -24.96 -6.21
N SER A 75 58.28 -25.86 -5.56
CA SER A 75 58.21 -27.27 -6.03
C SER A 75 56.86 -27.97 -5.95
N TYR A 76 55.74 -27.25 -5.77
CA TYR A 76 54.43 -27.90 -5.65
C TYR A 76 53.52 -27.68 -6.87
N SER A 77 53.07 -28.78 -7.47
CA SER A 77 51.97 -28.83 -8.44
C SER A 77 50.94 -29.87 -7.98
N ASN A 78 49.91 -29.45 -7.25
CA ASN A 78 48.64 -30.19 -7.25
C ASN A 78 47.57 -29.30 -7.87
N ILE A 79 46.78 -29.89 -8.76
CA ILE A 79 45.57 -29.30 -9.31
C ILE A 79 44.65 -28.99 -8.12
N SER A 80 44.29 -27.72 -7.93
CA SER A 80 43.30 -27.30 -6.94
C SER A 80 41.94 -27.93 -7.30
N PRO A 81 41.12 -28.41 -6.33
CA PRO A 81 39.76 -28.86 -6.61
C PRO A 81 38.98 -27.72 -7.24
N SER A 82 38.74 -27.83 -8.54
CA SER A 82 38.07 -26.85 -9.37
C SER A 82 37.23 -27.62 -10.36
N ASP A 83 35.94 -27.29 -10.44
CA ASP A 83 35.03 -27.83 -11.45
C ASP A 83 35.35 -27.31 -12.87
N ASP A 84 36.27 -26.33 -13.00
CA ASP A 84 36.67 -25.71 -14.26
C ASP A 84 38.13 -26.02 -14.63
N LEU A 85 38.32 -27.08 -15.43
CA LEU A 85 39.61 -27.45 -16.02
C LEU A 85 40.13 -26.44 -17.04
N LYS A 86 39.35 -25.43 -17.45
CA LYS A 86 39.80 -24.31 -18.30
C LYS A 86 40.26 -23.12 -17.46
N SER A 87 40.25 -23.20 -16.13
CA SER A 87 40.65 -22.07 -15.28
C SER A 87 42.17 -22.03 -15.01
N ILE A 88 42.73 -20.83 -14.91
CA ILE A 88 44.08 -20.55 -14.41
C ILE A 88 43.96 -19.85 -13.06
N GLU A 89 44.74 -20.31 -12.09
CA GLU A 89 44.86 -19.66 -10.78
C GLU A 89 46.04 -18.68 -10.82
N ILE A 90 45.78 -17.42 -10.46
CA ILE A 90 46.81 -16.38 -10.40
C ILE A 90 46.97 -15.99 -8.94
N ASN A 91 48.19 -16.02 -8.42
CA ASN A 91 48.49 -15.70 -7.03
C ASN A 91 49.54 -14.61 -6.92
N PHE A 92 49.18 -13.50 -6.29
CA PHE A 92 50.07 -12.41 -5.92
C PHE A 92 49.60 -11.81 -4.60
N GLU A 93 50.45 -11.01 -3.95
CA GLU A 93 50.17 -10.35 -2.69
C GLU A 93 48.92 -9.46 -2.78
N ASP A 94 47.92 -9.72 -1.94
CA ASP A 94 46.68 -8.92 -1.88
C ASP A 94 46.90 -7.60 -1.13
N ARG A 95 47.47 -6.62 -1.83
CA ARG A 95 47.67 -5.26 -1.35
C ARG A 95 47.27 -4.23 -2.40
N LEU A 96 47.35 -2.95 -2.04
CA LEU A 96 47.14 -1.84 -2.97
C LEU A 96 48.43 -1.57 -3.76
N TYR A 97 48.30 -1.44 -5.07
CA TYR A 97 49.40 -1.23 -6.00
C TYR A 97 49.37 0.19 -6.60
N GLN A 98 50.55 0.73 -6.91
CA GLN A 98 50.74 2.04 -7.55
C GLN A 98 51.54 1.95 -8.85
N LYS A 99 51.41 3.00 -9.67
CA LYS A 99 52.25 3.20 -10.86
C LYS A 99 53.73 3.18 -10.45
N GLY A 100 54.53 2.39 -11.16
CA GLY A 100 55.95 2.19 -10.89
C GLY A 100 56.27 0.91 -10.12
N GLU A 101 55.30 0.30 -9.44
CA GLU A 101 55.48 -0.98 -8.76
C GLU A 101 55.47 -2.17 -9.74
N LYS A 102 55.85 -3.35 -9.25
CA LYS A 102 55.81 -4.61 -10.00
C LYS A 102 54.86 -5.60 -9.34
N ILE A 103 54.07 -6.28 -10.17
CA ILE A 103 53.28 -7.43 -9.75
C ILE A 103 54.18 -8.66 -9.86
N SER A 104 54.42 -9.32 -8.73
CA SER A 104 55.06 -10.63 -8.66
C SER A 104 53.98 -11.68 -8.45
N ALA A 105 53.68 -12.45 -9.50
CA ALA A 105 52.61 -13.44 -9.50
C ALA A 105 53.13 -14.85 -9.79
N ILE A 106 52.54 -15.83 -9.10
CA ILE A 106 52.66 -17.25 -9.40
C ILE A 106 51.38 -17.66 -10.13
N ILE A 107 51.53 -18.21 -11.32
CA ILE A 107 50.42 -18.64 -12.16
C ILE A 107 50.41 -20.17 -12.14
N LYS A 108 49.30 -20.77 -11.74
CA LYS A 108 49.08 -22.23 -11.78
C LYS A 108 48.05 -22.53 -12.88
N SER A 109 48.36 -23.48 -13.75
CA SER A 109 47.50 -23.89 -14.87
C SER A 109 47.32 -25.40 -14.91
N PRO A 110 46.15 -25.90 -15.34
CA PRO A 110 45.96 -27.30 -15.69
C PRO A 110 46.77 -27.72 -16.93
N ILE A 111 47.22 -26.76 -17.74
CA ILE A 111 48.16 -27.02 -18.85
C ILE A 111 49.56 -27.19 -18.27
N LEU A 112 50.06 -28.43 -18.28
CA LEU A 112 51.35 -28.79 -17.67
C LEU A 112 52.54 -28.20 -18.42
N THR A 113 52.52 -28.22 -19.76
CA THR A 113 53.59 -27.69 -20.60
C THR A 113 52.99 -26.93 -21.77
N GLY A 114 53.49 -25.72 -22.03
CA GLY A 114 52.95 -24.88 -23.10
C GLY A 114 53.39 -23.42 -23.03
N GLU A 115 52.63 -22.58 -23.71
CA GLU A 115 52.83 -21.13 -23.80
C GLU A 115 51.80 -20.40 -22.95
N LEU A 116 52.24 -19.42 -22.17
CA LEU A 116 51.41 -18.61 -21.29
C LEU A 116 51.51 -17.14 -21.71
N PHE A 117 50.38 -16.59 -22.14
CA PHE A 117 50.24 -15.19 -22.48
C PHE A 117 49.55 -14.45 -21.33
N VAL A 118 50.22 -13.46 -20.76
CA VAL A 118 49.69 -12.67 -19.64
C VAL A 118 49.55 -11.22 -20.04
N THR A 119 48.39 -10.63 -19.77
CA THR A 119 48.03 -9.24 -20.04
C THR A 119 47.60 -8.53 -18.76
N LEU A 120 47.93 -7.24 -18.66
CA LEU A 120 47.38 -6.34 -17.64
C LEU A 120 46.38 -5.41 -18.34
N GLU A 121 45.14 -5.45 -17.89
CA GLU A 121 43.97 -5.00 -18.66
C GLU A 121 43.09 -4.05 -17.85
N SER A 122 42.63 -2.98 -18.48
CA SER A 122 41.55 -2.11 -17.96
C SER A 122 40.55 -1.81 -19.07
N ASP A 123 40.33 -0.55 -19.43
CA ASP A 123 39.66 -0.08 -20.66
C ASP A 123 40.33 -0.55 -21.97
N ASN A 124 41.63 -0.92 -21.91
CA ASN A 124 42.36 -1.59 -22.98
C ASN A 124 43.48 -2.46 -22.40
N VAL A 125 44.17 -3.23 -23.26
CA VAL A 125 45.38 -3.97 -22.86
C VAL A 125 46.51 -2.96 -22.64
N LYS A 126 47.00 -2.87 -21.40
CA LYS A 126 48.02 -1.90 -20.99
C LYS A 126 49.44 -2.42 -21.11
N SER A 127 49.63 -3.71 -20.85
CA SER A 127 50.89 -4.40 -21.06
C SER A 127 50.65 -5.89 -21.24
N TYR A 128 51.59 -6.57 -21.89
CA TYR A 128 51.55 -8.02 -22.08
C TYR A 128 52.94 -8.63 -21.88
N LYS A 129 52.98 -9.92 -21.57
CA LYS A 129 54.20 -10.72 -21.45
C LYS A 129 53.89 -12.16 -21.83
N ARG A 130 54.78 -12.75 -22.64
CA ARG A 130 54.73 -14.17 -22.99
C ARG A 130 55.81 -14.91 -22.18
N ILE A 131 55.43 -16.00 -21.54
CA ILE A 131 56.32 -16.88 -20.79
C ILE A 131 55.95 -18.34 -21.06
N THR A 132 56.88 -19.26 -20.85
CA THR A 132 56.59 -20.70 -20.92
C THR A 132 56.04 -21.19 -19.59
N ILE A 133 55.13 -22.16 -19.64
CA ILE A 133 54.65 -22.88 -18.45
C ILE A 133 55.28 -24.28 -18.42
N ASP A 134 55.81 -24.65 -17.26
CA ASP A 134 56.41 -25.96 -17.00
C ASP A 134 55.80 -26.56 -15.73
N LYS A 135 55.48 -27.86 -15.77
CA LYS A 135 54.75 -28.59 -14.71
C LYS A 135 53.53 -27.85 -14.17
N GLY A 136 52.84 -27.09 -15.04
CA GLY A 136 51.63 -26.34 -14.69
C GLY A 136 51.87 -25.09 -13.86
N VAL A 137 53.11 -24.61 -13.72
CA VAL A 137 53.44 -23.41 -12.93
C VAL A 137 54.31 -22.44 -13.73
N ALA A 138 54.05 -21.14 -13.61
CA ALA A 138 54.88 -20.08 -14.19
C ALA A 138 55.01 -18.89 -13.24
N LYS A 139 56.19 -18.26 -13.22
CA LYS A 139 56.43 -17.01 -12.48
C LYS A 139 56.31 -15.82 -13.41
N LEU A 140 55.60 -14.79 -12.94
CA LEU A 140 55.44 -13.53 -13.64
C LEU A 140 55.96 -12.38 -12.79
N GLU A 141 56.88 -11.61 -13.37
CA GLU A 141 57.09 -10.22 -12.98
C GLU A 141 56.54 -9.29 -14.07
N MET A 142 55.60 -8.42 -13.70
CA MET A 142 54.98 -7.45 -14.62
C MET A 142 54.98 -6.03 -14.01
N PRO A 143 55.70 -5.05 -14.61
CA PRO A 143 55.73 -3.67 -14.10
C PRO A 143 54.45 -2.90 -14.45
N ILE A 144 53.94 -2.14 -13.49
CA ILE A 144 52.76 -1.28 -13.65
C ILE A 144 53.22 0.09 -14.17
N LYS A 145 53.28 0.24 -15.50
CA LYS A 145 53.79 1.48 -16.14
C LYS A 145 52.77 2.60 -16.26
N HIS A 146 51.49 2.32 -16.02
CA HIS A 146 50.37 3.24 -16.22
C HIS A 146 49.62 3.48 -14.91
N ASP A 147 48.81 4.53 -14.88
CA ASP A 147 47.82 4.71 -13.82
C ASP A 147 46.64 3.76 -14.07
N MET A 148 46.41 2.84 -13.13
CA MET A 148 45.36 1.83 -13.20
C MET A 148 43.97 2.41 -12.91
N LYS A 149 43.84 3.71 -12.59
CA LYS A 149 42.58 4.33 -12.18
C LYS A 149 41.94 3.54 -11.03
N ARG A 150 40.84 2.80 -11.28
CA ARG A 150 40.10 1.98 -10.29
C ARG A 150 40.77 0.62 -10.01
N GLY A 151 41.74 0.21 -10.81
CA GLY A 151 42.38 -1.09 -10.77
C GLY A 151 42.50 -1.70 -12.17
N ALA A 152 43.19 -2.82 -12.26
CA ALA A 152 43.39 -3.54 -13.52
C ALA A 152 43.23 -5.05 -13.31
N TYR A 153 42.98 -5.79 -14.38
CA TYR A 153 42.91 -7.24 -14.37
C TYR A 153 44.22 -7.82 -14.89
N LEU A 154 44.83 -8.70 -14.11
CA LEU A 154 45.85 -9.59 -14.62
C LEU A 154 45.14 -10.79 -15.24
N HIS A 155 45.20 -10.90 -16.56
CA HIS A 155 44.60 -11.97 -17.33
C HIS A 155 45.70 -12.87 -17.89
N ALA A 156 45.57 -14.17 -17.67
CA ALA A 156 46.50 -15.17 -18.15
C ALA A 156 45.77 -16.16 -19.06
N THR A 157 46.37 -16.50 -20.20
CA THR A 157 45.88 -17.52 -21.12
C THR A 157 47.01 -18.50 -21.45
N ALA A 158 46.82 -19.77 -21.11
CA ALA A 158 47.75 -20.84 -21.43
C ALA A 158 47.27 -21.62 -22.66
N TYR A 159 48.22 -22.06 -23.50
CA TYR A 159 47.99 -22.86 -24.69
C TYR A 159 48.96 -24.04 -24.70
N ARG A 160 48.50 -25.20 -25.17
CA ARG A 160 49.35 -26.38 -25.39
C ARG A 160 49.26 -26.90 -26.83
N PRO A 161 50.33 -27.56 -27.33
CA PRO A 161 50.26 -28.31 -28.58
C PRO A 161 49.28 -29.50 -28.50
N SER A 162 48.82 -29.96 -29.67
CA SER A 162 48.01 -31.17 -29.82
C SER A 162 48.93 -32.38 -30.03
N ASP A 163 49.51 -32.90 -28.96
CA ASP A 163 50.56 -33.94 -29.03
C ASP A 163 50.35 -35.12 -28.07
N SER A 164 49.17 -35.24 -27.46
CA SER A 164 48.88 -36.25 -26.44
C SER A 164 47.50 -36.89 -26.61
N SER A 165 47.43 -38.22 -26.46
CA SER A 165 46.25 -39.08 -26.56
C SER A 165 45.21 -38.90 -25.42
N SER A 166 45.28 -37.80 -24.67
CA SER A 166 44.37 -37.49 -23.56
C SER A 166 43.34 -36.46 -24.02
N ASN A 167 42.10 -36.91 -24.19
CA ASN A 167 40.92 -36.09 -24.51
C ASN A 167 40.45 -35.20 -23.32
N LEU A 168 41.17 -35.18 -22.20
CA LEU A 168 40.69 -34.64 -20.92
C LEU A 168 41.30 -33.29 -20.51
N ILE A 169 42.44 -32.88 -21.09
CA ILE A 169 43.10 -31.60 -20.78
C ILE A 169 42.74 -30.57 -21.87
N PRO A 170 42.19 -29.39 -21.55
CA PRO A 170 41.82 -28.43 -22.58
C PRO A 170 43.03 -27.91 -23.35
N PHE A 171 42.79 -27.48 -24.60
CA PHE A 171 43.81 -26.83 -25.43
C PHE A 171 44.14 -25.41 -24.95
N ARG A 172 43.23 -24.81 -24.18
CA ARG A 172 43.30 -23.45 -23.68
C ARG A 172 42.77 -23.39 -22.25
N ALA A 173 43.51 -22.70 -21.38
CA ALA A 173 43.06 -22.35 -20.04
C ALA A 173 43.21 -20.83 -19.82
N MET A 174 42.30 -20.20 -19.09
CA MET A 174 42.25 -18.76 -18.82
C MET A 174 41.99 -18.46 -17.35
N GLY A 175 42.55 -17.37 -16.86
CA GLY A 175 42.35 -16.93 -15.48
C GLY A 175 42.51 -15.43 -15.36
N TYR A 176 41.76 -14.85 -14.44
CA TYR A 176 41.78 -13.41 -14.18
C TYR A 176 41.96 -13.18 -12.69
N LYS A 177 42.75 -12.17 -12.33
CA LYS A 177 42.78 -11.67 -10.95
C LYS A 177 42.88 -10.16 -10.92
N PHE A 178 42.05 -9.55 -10.09
CA PHE A 178 41.97 -8.11 -9.97
C PHE A 178 43.12 -7.54 -9.14
N VAL A 179 43.80 -6.55 -9.70
CA VAL A 179 44.90 -5.78 -9.09
C VAL A 179 44.31 -4.48 -8.55
N LYS A 180 44.26 -4.37 -7.21
CA LYS A 180 43.68 -3.21 -6.52
C LYS A 180 44.62 -2.00 -6.63
N ALA A 181 44.13 -0.88 -7.16
CA ALA A 181 44.88 0.37 -7.20
C ALA A 181 44.88 1.07 -5.83
N ASN A 182 46.01 1.64 -5.42
CA ASN A 182 46.07 2.51 -4.25
C ASN A 182 45.53 3.90 -4.61
N ARG A 183 44.35 4.23 -4.07
CA ARG A 183 43.68 5.51 -4.30
C ARG A 183 43.51 6.33 -3.02
N ASN A 184 44.30 6.04 -1.99
CA ASN A 184 44.17 6.71 -0.69
C ASN A 184 44.38 8.23 -0.77
N GLU A 185 45.06 8.74 -1.80
CA GLU A 185 45.15 10.18 -2.07
C GLU A 185 43.79 10.83 -2.35
N HIS A 186 42.79 10.07 -2.81
CA HIS A 186 41.42 10.54 -3.02
C HIS A 186 40.53 10.47 -1.78
N LYS A 187 41.06 10.01 -0.64
CA LYS A 187 40.31 9.94 0.61
C LYS A 187 40.43 11.27 1.37
N ILE A 188 39.35 11.73 1.98
CA ILE A 188 39.33 12.83 2.95
C ILE A 188 39.15 12.21 4.34
N ASP A 189 40.07 12.52 5.25
CA ASP A 189 39.95 12.11 6.65
C ASP A 189 39.14 13.16 7.42
N ILE A 190 38.06 12.70 8.06
CA ILE A 190 37.11 13.56 8.77
C ILE A 190 37.17 13.25 10.26
N ASN A 191 37.54 14.24 11.08
CA ASN A 191 37.41 14.18 12.53
C ASN A 191 36.15 14.93 12.98
N LEU A 192 35.16 14.18 13.44
CA LEU A 192 33.90 14.71 13.97
C LEU A 192 33.93 14.76 15.51
N THR A 193 33.89 15.94 16.09
CA THR A 193 33.73 16.14 17.54
C THR A 193 32.27 16.43 17.88
N THR A 194 31.70 15.60 18.75
CA THR A 194 30.30 15.67 19.21
C THR A 194 30.21 15.09 20.62
N PRO A 195 29.30 15.57 21.49
CA PRO A 195 29.02 14.89 22.74
C PRO A 195 28.48 13.47 22.50
N LYS A 196 28.68 12.57 23.47
CA LYS A 196 28.12 11.21 23.44
C LYS A 196 26.62 11.19 23.74
N GLU A 197 26.16 12.14 24.56
CA GLU A 197 24.79 12.25 25.02
C GLU A 197 24.28 13.70 24.86
N SER A 198 22.99 13.86 24.59
CA SER A 198 22.32 15.17 24.52
C SER A 198 20.89 15.09 25.06
N LYS A 199 20.35 16.20 25.56
CA LYS A 199 18.91 16.33 25.88
C LYS A 199 18.12 16.65 24.61
N SER A 200 16.82 16.34 24.61
CA SER A 200 15.91 16.76 23.54
C SER A 200 15.66 18.28 23.61
N LYS A 201 15.14 18.89 22.54
CA LYS A 201 14.84 20.35 22.48
C LYS A 201 16.06 21.25 22.76
N THR A 202 17.27 20.75 22.50
CA THR A 202 18.52 21.51 22.60
C THR A 202 19.17 21.66 21.22
N THR A 203 20.12 22.59 21.12
CA THR A 203 20.93 22.77 19.91
C THR A 203 22.22 21.95 20.06
N LEU A 204 22.40 20.96 19.19
CA LEU A 204 23.62 20.17 19.10
C LEU A 204 24.66 20.93 18.26
N LYS A 205 25.78 21.28 18.89
CA LYS A 205 26.95 21.83 18.20
C LYS A 205 27.83 20.68 17.72
N LEU A 206 28.08 20.60 16.42
CA LEU A 206 28.98 19.65 15.78
C LEU A 206 30.19 20.38 15.25
N GLU A 207 31.39 19.92 15.62
CA GLU A 207 32.65 20.47 15.12
C GLU A 207 33.29 19.43 14.19
N VAL A 208 33.54 19.84 12.95
CA VAL A 208 34.07 18.95 11.91
C VAL A 208 35.40 19.50 11.44
N LYS A 209 36.44 18.66 11.46
CA LYS A 209 37.75 18.95 10.88
C LYS A 209 38.04 17.98 9.75
N THR A 210 38.55 18.49 8.64
CA THR A 210 38.99 17.72 7.47
C THR A 210 40.46 18.01 7.18
N ASP A 211 41.18 17.00 6.72
CA ASP A 211 42.58 17.14 6.27
C ASP A 211 42.69 17.93 4.94
N LYS A 212 41.61 17.96 4.15
CA LYS A 212 41.51 18.66 2.86
C LYS A 212 40.32 19.61 2.84
N LYS A 213 40.43 20.71 2.07
CA LYS A 213 39.30 21.63 1.84
C LYS A 213 38.18 20.89 1.12
N ALA A 214 36.96 20.96 1.65
CA ALA A 214 35.82 20.23 1.12
C ALA A 214 34.48 20.92 1.41
N LYS A 215 33.48 20.57 0.60
CA LYS A 215 32.07 20.81 0.87
C LYS A 215 31.53 19.65 1.70
N LEU A 216 30.75 19.98 2.72
CA LEU A 216 30.26 19.04 3.73
C LEU A 216 28.75 18.97 3.72
N LEU A 217 28.21 17.76 3.84
CA LEU A 217 26.81 17.50 4.12
C LEU A 217 26.71 16.70 5.41
N ILE A 218 26.05 17.27 6.42
CA ILE A 218 25.84 16.63 7.71
C ILE A 218 24.37 16.23 7.81
N SER A 219 24.12 14.97 8.14
CA SER A 219 22.79 14.45 8.43
C SER A 219 22.73 13.83 9.81
N VAL A 220 21.60 14.00 10.50
CA VAL A 220 21.30 13.38 11.79
C VAL A 220 19.96 12.69 11.68
N VAL A 221 19.98 11.36 11.80
CA VAL A 221 18.84 10.49 11.49
C VAL A 221 18.59 9.53 12.64
N ASP A 222 17.32 9.34 13.03
CA ASP A 222 16.92 8.30 13.97
C ASP A 222 17.40 6.91 13.50
N SER A 223 18.12 6.22 14.37
CA SER A 223 18.70 4.91 14.07
C SER A 223 17.62 3.84 13.86
N ALA A 224 16.43 3.99 14.47
CA ALA A 224 15.32 3.08 14.24
C ALA A 224 14.76 3.19 12.81
N ILE A 225 14.79 4.38 12.21
CA ILE A 225 14.41 4.58 10.80
C ILE A 225 15.41 3.87 9.88
N LEU A 226 16.71 4.05 10.13
CA LEU A 226 17.76 3.37 9.35
C LEU A 226 17.65 1.84 9.44
N GLN A 227 17.36 1.30 10.62
CA GLN A 227 17.15 -0.14 10.81
C GLN A 227 15.91 -0.66 10.09
N LEU A 228 14.81 0.08 10.15
CA LEU A 228 13.57 -0.29 9.46
C LEU A 228 13.75 -0.28 7.93
N ALA A 229 14.48 0.70 7.41
CA ALA A 229 14.86 0.78 5.99
C ALA A 229 15.99 -0.18 5.60
N LYS A 230 16.57 -0.94 6.56
CA LYS A 230 17.77 -1.78 6.39
C LYS A 230 18.93 -1.02 5.73
N GLN A 231 19.05 0.28 6.02
CA GLN A 231 20.04 1.15 5.41
C GLN A 231 21.37 1.04 6.16
N ASN A 232 22.40 0.57 5.45
CA ASN A 232 23.76 0.46 5.99
C ASN A 232 24.47 1.82 6.03
N LYS A 233 25.52 1.91 6.86
CA LYS A 233 26.40 3.09 6.88
C LYS A 233 27.02 3.29 5.48
N PRO A 234 26.99 4.51 4.93
CA PRO A 234 27.53 4.77 3.60
C PRO A 234 29.05 4.54 3.56
N LYS A 235 29.50 3.78 2.56
CA LYS A 235 30.92 3.50 2.28
C LYS A 235 31.30 4.06 0.91
N ILE A 236 31.16 5.38 0.74
CA ILE A 236 31.18 6.01 -0.59
C ILE A 236 32.55 5.87 -1.28
N PHE A 237 33.64 6.04 -0.50
CA PHE A 237 34.99 5.84 -1.02
C PHE A 237 35.20 4.40 -1.49
N ASP A 238 34.75 3.41 -0.70
CA ASP A 238 34.86 1.99 -1.06
C ASP A 238 34.05 1.69 -2.34
N TYR A 239 32.81 2.20 -2.43
CA TYR A 239 31.94 2.04 -3.60
C TYR A 239 32.58 2.55 -4.90
N LEU A 240 33.19 3.74 -4.88
CA LEU A 240 33.89 4.29 -6.05
C LEU A 240 35.18 3.52 -6.41
N ASN A 241 35.65 2.67 -5.49
CA ASN A 241 36.83 1.82 -5.63
C ASN A 241 36.47 0.32 -5.71
N GLU A 242 35.19 -0.02 -5.84
CA GLU A 242 34.76 -1.38 -6.14
C GLU A 242 35.32 -1.82 -7.48
N GLN A 243 35.59 -3.13 -7.57
CA GLN A 243 36.12 -3.80 -8.74
C GLN A 243 35.18 -3.53 -9.95
N PRO A 244 35.65 -2.84 -11.00
CA PRO A 244 34.83 -2.58 -12.18
C PRO A 244 34.63 -3.87 -12.99
N ASP A 245 33.53 -3.97 -13.74
CA ASP A 245 33.35 -5.06 -14.70
C ASP A 245 34.48 -5.07 -15.74
N ARG A 246 34.71 -6.23 -16.36
CA ARG A 246 35.71 -6.36 -17.43
C ARG A 246 35.21 -5.65 -18.68
N GLU A 247 35.98 -4.67 -19.16
CA GLU A 247 35.63 -3.88 -20.36
C GLU A 247 36.10 -4.52 -21.67
N LEU A 248 36.89 -5.59 -21.59
CA LEU A 248 37.43 -6.30 -22.76
C LEU A 248 36.67 -7.59 -23.05
N SER A 249 36.46 -7.84 -24.34
CA SER A 249 35.88 -9.07 -24.86
C SER A 249 36.94 -9.90 -25.58
N TYR A 250 36.94 -11.21 -25.33
CA TYR A 250 37.85 -12.18 -25.95
C TYR A 250 37.06 -13.04 -26.93
N TYR A 251 37.65 -13.28 -28.10
CA TYR A 251 37.07 -14.15 -29.12
C TYR A 251 38.11 -15.18 -29.51
N ASP A 252 37.77 -16.46 -29.36
CA ASP A 252 38.55 -17.58 -29.88
C ASP A 252 37.64 -18.76 -30.25
N LEU A 253 38.23 -19.78 -30.88
CA LEU A 253 37.53 -20.97 -31.35
C LEU A 253 37.76 -22.20 -30.45
N TYR A 254 38.50 -22.07 -29.35
CA TYR A 254 38.91 -23.22 -28.52
C TYR A 254 37.73 -23.87 -27.79
N ASP A 255 36.68 -23.10 -27.49
CA ASP A 255 35.44 -23.62 -26.91
C ASP A 255 34.59 -24.40 -27.92
N GLN A 256 34.80 -24.21 -29.24
CA GLN A 256 34.15 -25.02 -30.29
C GLN A 256 34.86 -26.37 -30.51
N LEU A 257 36.09 -26.52 -29.99
CA LEU A 257 36.86 -27.77 -30.06
C LEU A 257 36.50 -28.75 -28.94
N MET A 258 35.70 -28.34 -27.94
CA MET A 258 35.29 -29.15 -26.80
C MET A 258 33.78 -29.02 -26.56
N THR A 259 33.04 -30.13 -26.59
CA THR A 259 31.59 -30.15 -26.36
C THR A 259 31.27 -29.91 -24.88
N TYR A 260 31.08 -28.67 -24.46
CA TYR A 260 30.41 -28.38 -23.18
C TYR A 260 29.60 -27.08 -23.26
N ILE A 261 28.31 -27.21 -23.02
CA ILE A 261 27.33 -26.13 -22.86
C ILE A 261 27.26 -25.81 -21.36
N ALA A 262 27.41 -24.55 -20.99
CA ALA A 262 27.07 -24.05 -19.65
C ALA A 262 26.09 -22.88 -19.79
N GLU A 263 24.85 -23.07 -19.34
CA GLU A 263 23.82 -22.04 -19.27
C GLU A 263 24.05 -21.13 -18.06
N GLY A 264 24.10 -19.82 -18.33
CA GLY A 264 24.19 -18.78 -17.30
C GLY A 264 22.81 -18.35 -16.80
N LYS A 265 22.64 -18.39 -15.47
CA LYS A 265 21.58 -17.71 -14.72
C LYS A 265 21.73 -16.18 -14.83
N LEU A 266 20.61 -15.46 -14.82
CA LEU A 266 20.54 -14.02 -14.52
C LEU A 266 19.91 -13.81 -13.13
N ILE A 267 20.45 -12.86 -12.36
CA ILE A 267 19.97 -12.40 -11.04
C ILE A 267 19.46 -10.95 -11.17
N ASP A 268 18.44 -10.66 -10.35
CA ASP A 268 18.12 -9.42 -9.60
C ASP A 268 17.60 -8.14 -10.30
N PHE A 269 16.56 -7.51 -9.75
CA PHE A 269 16.66 -6.54 -8.63
C PHE A 269 15.28 -6.09 -8.12
N GLY A 270 15.19 -5.88 -6.81
CA GLY A 270 14.02 -5.32 -6.12
C GLY A 270 14.11 -3.83 -5.75
N ALA A 271 13.18 -3.44 -4.86
CA ALA A 271 12.93 -2.14 -4.20
C ALA A 271 12.29 -1.05 -5.08
N GLY A 272 11.28 -0.28 -4.65
CA GLY A 272 10.73 -0.07 -3.30
C GLY A 272 10.40 1.43 -3.13
N ASP A 273 9.19 1.71 -2.63
CA ASP A 273 8.65 2.99 -2.14
C ASP A 273 8.42 4.15 -3.11
N ILE A 274 7.20 4.72 -3.09
CA ILE A 274 6.94 6.16 -2.88
C ILE A 274 5.52 6.34 -2.29
N ALA A 275 5.46 6.74 -1.03
CA ALA A 275 4.28 7.36 -0.41
C ALA A 275 4.41 8.89 -0.52
N GLY A 276 3.45 9.55 -1.20
CA GLY A 276 3.48 11.02 -1.25
C GLY A 276 2.55 11.68 -2.24
N LEU A 277 1.25 11.36 -2.24
CA LEU A 277 0.26 12.10 -3.02
C LEU A 277 -1.03 12.20 -2.24
N THR A 278 -1.49 13.42 -1.94
CA THR A 278 -2.90 13.91 -2.08
C THR A 278 -3.17 15.09 -1.14
N VAL A 279 -3.71 16.21 -1.66
CA VAL A 279 -4.13 17.41 -0.88
C VAL A 279 -5.65 17.68 -0.95
N PHE A 280 -6.46 16.96 -1.76
CA PHE A 280 -7.88 17.32 -1.98
C PHE A 280 -8.87 16.15 -1.82
N ASP A 281 -8.82 15.41 -0.70
CA ASP A 281 -9.62 14.19 -0.54
C ASP A 281 -10.25 14.19 0.85
N ASP A 282 -11.57 14.31 0.94
CA ASP A 282 -12.33 14.18 2.20
C ASP A 282 -13.17 12.88 2.22
N LYS A 283 -13.40 12.24 1.06
CA LYS A 283 -14.26 11.04 0.97
C LYS A 283 -13.50 9.75 1.35
N HIS A 284 -12.19 9.66 1.06
CA HIS A 284 -11.47 8.39 1.20
C HIS A 284 -10.07 8.50 1.82
N LYS A 285 -9.63 9.71 2.11
CA LYS A 285 -8.46 9.97 2.94
C LYS A 285 -8.71 9.62 4.41
N ALA A 286 -7.67 9.12 5.06
CA ALA A 286 -7.36 9.68 6.37
C ALA A 286 -7.12 11.17 6.12
N PRO A 287 -7.93 12.12 6.65
CA PRO A 287 -7.67 13.52 6.36
C PRO A 287 -6.23 13.82 6.83
N ASP A 288 -5.55 14.77 6.19
CA ASP A 288 -4.19 15.16 6.58
C ASP A 288 -4.26 15.87 7.95
N LEU A 289 -4.44 15.07 8.99
CA LEU A 289 -4.72 15.49 10.36
C LEU A 289 -3.46 15.38 11.22
N GLY A 290 -2.29 15.46 10.58
CA GLY A 290 -1.02 15.49 11.28
C GLY A 290 -0.23 14.18 11.16
N LYS A 291 1.08 14.31 10.93
CA LYS A 291 2.01 13.20 11.04
C LYS A 291 2.20 12.91 12.52
N ARG A 292 1.46 11.92 13.05
CA ARG A 292 1.56 11.44 14.44
C ARG A 292 3.01 11.27 14.90
N ILE A 293 3.85 10.73 14.01
CA ILE A 293 5.29 10.56 14.23
C ILE A 293 6.01 11.54 13.29
N LYS A 294 6.65 12.55 13.87
CA LYS A 294 7.57 13.42 13.14
C LYS A 294 8.91 12.70 13.07
N PRO A 295 9.36 12.24 11.89
CA PRO A 295 10.62 11.54 11.80
C PRO A 295 11.76 12.48 12.20
N PHE A 296 12.69 12.02 13.02
CA PHE A 296 13.88 12.80 13.34
C PHE A 296 14.91 12.56 12.24
N MET A 297 14.87 13.43 11.24
CA MET A 297 15.83 13.49 10.14
C MET A 297 16.14 14.95 9.86
N LYS A 298 17.40 15.34 10.00
CA LYS A 298 17.88 16.71 9.79
C LYS A 298 19.09 16.71 8.89
N TRP A 299 19.18 17.70 8.01
CA TRP A 299 20.34 17.96 7.17
C TRP A 299 20.82 19.39 7.42
N SER A 300 22.14 19.59 7.43
CA SER A 300 22.75 20.92 7.52
C SER A 300 22.56 21.76 6.25
N GLY A 301 22.21 21.13 5.13
CA GLY A 301 22.52 21.66 3.80
C GLY A 301 24.02 21.50 3.50
N VAL A 302 24.46 22.00 2.35
CA VAL A 302 25.88 21.98 1.97
C VAL A 302 26.59 23.15 2.65
N ILE A 303 27.62 22.87 3.42
CA ILE A 303 28.46 23.87 4.10
C ILE A 303 29.91 23.76 3.62
N GLU A 304 30.64 24.87 3.59
CA GLU A 304 32.05 24.89 3.21
C GLU A 304 32.94 24.85 4.47
N SER A 305 34.04 24.07 4.41
CA SER A 305 35.07 24.10 5.45
C SER A 305 35.96 25.33 5.29
N GLN A 306 35.99 26.24 6.27
CA GLN A 306 36.96 27.33 6.29
C GLN A 306 38.26 26.80 6.90
N ASN A 307 39.35 26.76 6.13
CA ASN A 307 40.65 26.20 6.56
C ASN A 307 40.60 24.75 7.09
N GLY A 308 39.71 23.92 6.54
CA GLY A 308 39.55 22.53 6.98
C GLY A 308 38.74 22.38 8.27
N GLU A 309 38.15 23.46 8.81
CA GLU A 309 37.28 23.41 9.98
C GLU A 309 35.90 23.98 9.67
N THR A 310 34.86 23.42 10.29
CA THR A 310 33.51 23.99 10.25
C THR A 310 32.71 23.62 11.49
N THR A 311 31.68 24.40 11.78
CA THR A 311 30.74 24.12 12.86
C THR A 311 29.31 24.10 12.32
N ALA A 312 28.53 23.12 12.78
CA ALA A 312 27.12 23.01 12.42
C ALA A 312 26.26 22.91 13.68
N ASN A 313 25.20 23.71 13.72
CA ASN A 313 24.22 23.70 14.80
C ASN A 313 22.97 22.98 14.33
N ILE A 314 22.61 21.88 15.00
CA ILE A 314 21.44 21.07 14.66
C ILE A 314 20.47 21.08 15.84
N ASN A 315 19.28 21.62 15.61
CA ASN A 315 18.21 21.63 16.61
C ASN A 315 17.62 20.22 16.75
N ILE A 316 17.81 19.61 17.92
CA ILE A 316 17.22 18.31 18.27
C ILE A 316 15.74 18.55 18.60
N PRO A 317 14.80 17.88 17.91
CA PRO A 317 13.37 18.00 18.22
C PRO A 317 13.03 17.30 19.54
N GLU A 318 11.73 17.19 19.84
CA GLU A 318 11.24 16.33 20.92
C GLU A 318 11.45 14.84 20.61
N PHE A 319 12.64 14.32 20.90
CA PHE A 319 13.07 12.97 20.57
C PHE A 319 13.85 12.33 21.73
N ASN A 320 13.62 11.05 21.98
CA ASN A 320 14.38 10.25 22.92
C ASN A 320 14.72 8.91 22.23
N GLY A 321 16.00 8.59 22.11
CA GLY A 321 16.47 7.45 21.33
C GLY A 321 17.92 7.57 20.89
N ARG A 322 18.30 6.83 19.85
CA ARG A 322 19.64 6.91 19.23
C ARG A 322 19.53 7.56 17.87
N ALA A 323 20.39 8.53 17.60
CA ALA A 323 20.56 9.11 16.28
C ALA A 323 21.94 8.74 15.71
N THR A 324 22.00 8.52 14.40
CA THR A 324 23.24 8.38 13.66
C THR A 324 23.53 9.72 12.98
N ILE A 325 24.69 10.28 13.26
CA ILE A 325 25.26 11.44 12.58
C ILE A 325 26.12 10.91 11.44
N ILE A 326 25.89 11.38 10.22
CA ILE A 326 26.71 11.07 9.04
C ILE A 326 27.21 12.38 8.48
N VAL A 327 28.53 12.45 8.24
CA VAL A 327 29.18 13.58 7.59
C VAL A 327 29.81 13.07 6.30
N ILE A 328 29.44 13.69 5.18
CA ILE A 328 30.03 13.44 3.87
C ILE A 328 30.83 14.68 3.48
N ALA A 329 32.10 14.52 3.16
CA ALA A 329 32.98 15.57 2.63
C ALA A 329 33.31 15.26 1.17
N ILE A 330 33.16 16.24 0.28
CA ILE A 330 33.47 16.12 -1.15
C ILE A 330 34.18 17.38 -1.63
N ASN A 331 35.22 17.22 -2.43
CA ASN A 331 35.78 18.28 -3.27
C ASN A 331 35.90 17.79 -4.73
N GLU A 332 36.71 18.43 -5.56
CA GLU A 332 36.83 18.08 -6.99
C GLU A 332 37.30 16.61 -7.19
N ASP A 333 38.25 16.13 -6.39
CA ASP A 333 38.92 14.83 -6.60
C ASP A 333 38.91 13.89 -5.39
N ASN A 334 38.31 14.30 -4.26
CA ASN A 334 38.39 13.59 -3.00
C ASN A 334 37.04 13.45 -2.31
N ILE A 335 36.88 12.35 -1.57
CA ILE A 335 35.68 12.06 -0.79
C ILE A 335 36.02 11.46 0.57
N GLY A 336 35.25 11.85 1.58
CA GLY A 336 35.32 11.32 2.94
C GLY A 336 33.94 11.06 3.50
N VAL A 337 33.84 10.05 4.36
CA VAL A 337 32.62 9.78 5.11
C VAL A 337 32.96 9.33 6.52
N VAL A 338 32.29 9.91 7.51
CA VAL A 338 32.37 9.47 8.90
C VAL A 338 30.98 9.38 9.50
N SER A 339 30.77 8.42 10.39
CA SER A 339 29.53 8.27 11.12
C SER A 339 29.79 8.15 12.62
N LYS A 340 28.95 8.78 13.45
CA LYS A 340 28.95 8.65 14.90
C LYS A 340 27.53 8.48 15.43
N GLU A 341 27.40 7.74 16.53
CA GLU A 341 26.13 7.61 17.24
C GLU A 341 26.01 8.70 18.31
N LEU A 342 24.79 9.20 18.50
CA LEU A 342 24.39 10.14 19.53
C LEU A 342 23.22 9.55 20.31
N VAL A 343 23.35 9.48 21.63
CA VAL A 343 22.25 9.11 22.52
C VAL A 343 21.51 10.38 22.94
N ILE A 344 20.20 10.43 22.71
CA ILE A 344 19.35 11.55 23.11
C ILE A 344 18.41 11.06 24.20
N LYS A 345 18.54 11.64 25.40
CA LYS A 345 17.88 11.14 26.61
C LYS A 345 17.56 12.29 27.57
N ASP A 346 16.29 12.43 27.89
CA ASP A 346 15.79 13.37 28.90
C ASP A 346 15.74 12.73 30.30
N ASP A 347 15.80 13.55 31.36
CA ASP A 347 15.77 13.09 32.75
C ASP A 347 14.44 12.39 33.07
N ILE A 348 13.33 12.99 32.63
CA ILE A 348 11.99 12.40 32.66
C ILE A 348 11.48 12.22 31.22
N MET A 349 10.99 11.03 30.90
CA MET A 349 10.42 10.72 29.58
C MET A 349 8.96 10.28 29.68
N ILE A 350 8.11 10.84 28.82
CA ILE A 350 6.69 10.50 28.70
C ILE A 350 6.46 9.66 27.43
N LYS A 351 5.97 8.43 27.59
CA LYS A 351 5.66 7.52 26.47
C LYS A 351 4.19 7.08 26.52
N PRO A 352 3.27 7.86 25.92
CA PRO A 352 1.88 7.47 25.77
C PRO A 352 1.70 6.47 24.62
N SER A 353 0.79 5.51 24.78
CA SER A 353 0.53 4.46 23.79
C SER A 353 -0.84 4.66 23.11
N TYR A 354 -0.94 5.71 22.30
CA TYR A 354 -2.16 5.99 21.53
C TYR A 354 -2.39 4.94 20.42
N PRO A 355 -3.65 4.68 20.01
CA PRO A 355 -3.92 4.00 18.74
C PRO A 355 -3.43 4.85 17.56
N LYS A 356 -3.43 4.27 16.34
CA LYS A 356 -3.03 4.98 15.12
C LYS A 356 -4.04 6.08 14.74
N TYR A 357 -5.31 5.88 15.04
CA TYR A 357 -6.43 6.78 14.84
C TYR A 357 -7.56 6.39 15.80
N THR A 358 -8.64 7.16 15.84
CA THR A 358 -9.89 6.80 16.50
C THR A 358 -11.09 7.01 15.58
N LEU A 359 -12.19 6.35 15.87
CA LEU A 359 -13.49 6.62 15.28
C LEU A 359 -14.36 7.39 16.27
N VAL A 360 -15.22 8.27 15.76
CA VAL A 360 -16.22 8.96 16.58
C VAL A 360 -17.04 7.93 17.38
N GLY A 361 -17.05 8.09 18.70
CA GLY A 361 -17.71 7.17 19.63
C GLY A 361 -16.82 6.06 20.19
N ASP A 362 -15.52 6.00 19.85
CA ASP A 362 -14.56 5.12 20.53
C ASP A 362 -14.34 5.58 21.98
N ASP A 363 -14.21 4.61 22.90
CA ASP A 363 -13.90 4.80 24.32
C ASP A 363 -12.83 3.78 24.72
N ILE A 364 -11.58 4.25 24.82
CA ILE A 364 -10.38 3.40 24.87
C ILE A 364 -9.43 3.75 26.01
N GLU A 365 -8.66 2.77 26.46
CA GLU A 365 -7.57 2.96 27.42
C GLU A 365 -6.28 3.37 26.67
N VAL A 366 -5.69 4.49 27.10
CA VAL A 366 -4.37 4.93 26.67
C VAL A 366 -3.40 4.83 27.85
N PRO A 367 -2.48 3.87 27.86
CA PRO A 367 -1.47 3.80 28.89
C PRO A 367 -0.35 4.83 28.63
N ILE A 368 -0.01 5.59 29.67
CA ILE A 368 1.12 6.53 29.69
C ILE A 368 2.21 5.92 30.57
N ARG A 369 3.37 5.62 29.98
CA ARG A 369 4.54 5.21 30.74
C ARG A 369 5.44 6.41 30.99
N LEU A 370 5.71 6.70 32.26
CA LEU A 370 6.69 7.70 32.68
C LEU A 370 7.97 6.99 33.08
N PHE A 371 9.10 7.50 32.61
CA PHE A 371 10.43 7.01 32.98
C PHE A 371 11.17 8.08 33.76
N ASN A 372 11.79 7.71 34.86
CA ASN A 372 12.78 8.50 35.57
C ASN A 372 14.15 7.90 35.29
N THR A 373 14.99 8.66 34.60
CA THR A 373 16.33 8.20 34.21
C THR A 373 17.45 8.77 35.07
N THR A 374 17.07 9.54 36.10
CA THR A 374 17.98 10.11 37.09
C THR A 374 18.34 9.08 38.16
N LYS A 375 19.38 9.40 38.94
CA LYS A 375 19.83 8.60 40.08
C LYS A 375 19.03 8.85 41.37
N LYS A 376 17.97 9.66 41.33
CA LYS A 376 17.17 10.04 42.50
C LYS A 376 15.68 9.82 42.25
N ASP A 377 14.94 9.59 43.31
CA ASP A 377 13.48 9.52 43.24
C ASP A 377 12.93 10.90 42.88
N THR A 378 11.96 10.94 41.96
CA THR A 378 11.42 12.19 41.42
C THR A 378 9.91 12.22 41.54
N ASN A 379 9.37 13.32 42.09
CA ASN A 379 7.94 13.59 42.12
C ASN A 379 7.52 14.31 40.84
N ILE A 380 6.53 13.75 40.13
CA ILE A 380 6.05 14.24 38.84
C ILE A 380 4.56 14.53 38.92
N THR A 381 4.14 15.70 38.44
CA THR A 381 2.72 16.04 38.26
C THR A 381 2.38 16.05 36.78
N LEU A 382 1.34 15.31 36.39
CA LEU A 382 0.86 15.28 35.00
C LEU A 382 -0.28 16.26 34.76
N THR A 383 -0.24 16.93 33.60
CA THR A 383 -1.33 17.74 33.07
C THR A 383 -1.50 17.46 31.57
N ALA A 384 -2.69 17.72 31.03
CA ALA A 384 -2.92 17.69 29.59
C ALA A 384 -3.68 18.93 29.11
N LYS A 385 -3.33 19.36 27.90
CA LYS A 385 -4.15 20.25 27.07
C LYS A 385 -4.69 19.41 25.92
N ILE A 386 -6.01 19.48 25.70
CA ILE A 386 -6.72 18.70 24.69
C ILE A 386 -7.60 19.60 23.83
N SER A 387 -7.86 19.17 22.59
CA SER A 387 -8.86 19.76 21.72
C SER A 387 -10.29 19.32 22.08
N ASP A 388 -11.29 20.11 21.68
CA ASP A 388 -12.69 19.94 22.09
C ASP A 388 -13.34 18.65 21.54
N ASN A 389 -12.85 18.15 20.40
CA ASN A 389 -13.30 16.91 19.76
C ASN A 389 -12.84 15.62 20.48
N LEU A 390 -12.12 15.73 21.60
CA LEU A 390 -11.69 14.63 22.45
C LEU A 390 -12.13 14.79 23.91
N ASN A 391 -12.09 13.69 24.66
CA ASN A 391 -11.93 13.72 26.11
C ASN A 391 -10.72 12.87 26.49
N PHE A 392 -9.91 13.33 27.46
CA PHE A 392 -8.74 12.63 27.95
C PHE A 392 -8.58 12.83 29.46
N ASP A 393 -8.83 11.79 30.24
CA ASP A 393 -8.85 11.89 31.69
C ASP A 393 -7.45 11.60 32.27
N ILE A 394 -6.79 12.64 32.81
CA ILE A 394 -5.52 12.52 33.55
C ILE A 394 -5.73 12.92 35.02
N GLU A 395 -5.26 12.09 35.94
CA GLU A 395 -5.20 12.41 37.36
C GLU A 395 -4.07 13.42 37.65
N LYS A 396 -4.41 14.55 38.28
CA LYS A 396 -3.47 15.66 38.58
C LYS A 396 -2.66 15.47 39.87
N LYS A 397 -2.65 14.28 40.46
CA LYS A 397 -1.93 14.03 41.72
C LYS A 397 -0.43 13.88 41.47
N PRO A 398 0.44 14.31 42.40
CA PRO A 398 1.86 14.01 42.34
C PRO A 398 2.13 12.51 42.36
N ILE A 399 3.05 12.06 41.51
CA ILE A 399 3.43 10.66 41.35
C ILE A 399 4.93 10.54 41.57
N THR A 400 5.34 9.84 42.62
CA THR A 400 6.75 9.51 42.85
C THR A 400 7.16 8.36 41.93
N ILE A 401 8.27 8.54 41.21
CA ILE A 401 8.91 7.49 40.40
C ILE A 401 10.33 7.27 40.93
N PRO A 402 10.69 6.04 41.33
CA PRO A 402 12.04 5.75 41.82
C PRO A 402 13.13 6.04 40.79
N ALA A 403 14.36 6.23 41.27
CA ALA A 403 15.55 6.35 40.43
C ALA A 403 15.66 5.21 39.41
N ASN A 404 16.03 5.53 38.16
CA ASN A 404 16.19 4.57 37.05
C ASN A 404 14.99 3.61 36.84
N SER A 405 13.77 4.05 37.15
CA SER A 405 12.56 3.23 37.09
C SER A 405 11.49 3.84 36.17
N SER A 406 10.40 3.11 35.96
CA SER A 406 9.25 3.59 35.19
C SER A 406 7.94 3.23 35.87
N LYS A 407 6.92 4.07 35.69
CA LYS A 407 5.56 3.84 36.19
C LYS A 407 4.55 3.94 35.04
N LEU A 408 3.59 3.01 35.04
CA LEU A 408 2.51 2.98 34.05
C LEU A 408 1.24 3.59 34.65
N ILE A 409 0.67 4.57 33.95
CA ILE A 409 -0.56 5.27 34.33
C ILE A 409 -1.59 4.97 33.25
N LYS A 410 -2.76 4.47 33.65
CA LYS A 410 -3.85 4.17 32.72
C LYS A 410 -4.76 5.38 32.62
N THR A 411 -5.04 5.83 31.40
CA THR A 411 -5.94 6.95 31.13
C THR A 411 -7.03 6.51 30.16
N LYS A 412 -8.16 7.21 30.16
CA LYS A 412 -9.25 6.97 29.20
C LYS A 412 -9.30 8.08 28.16
N LEU A 413 -9.53 7.69 26.91
CA LEU A 413 -9.69 8.58 25.78
C LEU A 413 -11.03 8.30 25.10
N LYS A 414 -11.82 9.36 24.88
CA LYS A 414 -13.08 9.29 24.14
C LYS A 414 -13.08 10.23 22.94
N ALA A 415 -13.44 9.71 21.76
CA ALA A 415 -13.55 10.48 20.54
C ALA A 415 -14.97 11.01 20.32
N LYS A 416 -15.13 12.33 20.18
CA LYS A 416 -16.44 13.00 20.10
C LYS A 416 -16.83 13.41 18.68
N GLU A 417 -15.90 14.02 17.94
CA GLU A 417 -16.18 14.63 16.64
C GLU A 417 -15.07 14.33 15.64
N ILE A 418 -15.40 14.37 14.34
CA ILE A 418 -14.45 14.13 13.26
C ILE A 418 -13.42 15.26 13.24
N GLY A 419 -12.16 14.93 12.96
CA GLY A 419 -11.11 15.92 12.74
C GLY A 419 -9.82 15.60 13.47
N ARG A 420 -8.95 16.60 13.58
CA ARG A 420 -7.64 16.50 14.23
C ARG A 420 -7.82 16.63 15.73
N GLY A 421 -7.56 15.56 16.47
CA GLY A 421 -7.45 15.61 17.92
C GLY A 421 -6.04 16.01 18.35
N GLU A 422 -5.88 17.06 19.15
CA GLU A 422 -4.58 17.46 19.68
C GLU A 422 -4.51 17.10 21.17
N ILE A 423 -3.45 16.39 21.56
CA ILE A 423 -3.19 16.07 22.96
C ILE A 423 -1.76 16.46 23.29
N LYS A 424 -1.58 17.38 24.23
CA LYS A 424 -0.28 17.77 24.79
C LYS A 424 -0.23 17.41 26.26
N ILE A 425 0.53 16.37 26.59
CA ILE A 425 0.80 15.97 27.99
C ILE A 425 2.03 16.73 28.48
N SER A 426 1.97 17.25 29.70
CA SER A 426 3.11 17.88 30.38
C SER A 426 3.37 17.17 31.71
N ALA A 427 4.63 16.83 31.96
CA ALA A 427 5.13 16.30 33.22
C ALA A 427 6.01 17.37 33.88
N SER A 428 5.55 17.91 35.00
CA SER A 428 6.29 18.89 35.80
C SER A 428 7.03 18.20 36.93
N PHE A 429 8.32 18.50 37.11
CA PHE A 429 9.15 18.00 38.20
C PHE A 429 10.19 19.06 38.59
N GLY A 430 10.28 19.42 39.87
CA GLY A 430 11.09 20.56 40.30
C GLY A 430 10.71 21.84 39.52
N ASN A 431 11.69 22.46 38.85
CA ASN A 431 11.51 23.64 37.99
C ASN A 431 11.47 23.29 36.50
N GLU A 432 11.50 22.01 36.13
CA GLU A 432 11.51 21.55 34.74
C GLU A 432 10.15 21.01 34.31
N ILE A 433 9.84 21.17 33.02
CA ILE A 433 8.62 20.66 32.40
C ILE A 433 8.99 19.93 31.11
N VAL A 434 8.70 18.63 31.07
CA VAL A 434 8.79 17.83 29.85
C VAL A 434 7.42 17.74 29.22
N THR A 435 7.35 17.91 27.91
CA THR A 435 6.08 17.85 27.16
C THR A 435 6.15 16.80 26.07
N LYS A 436 5.03 16.14 25.83
CA LYS A 436 4.80 15.21 24.72
C LYS A 436 3.51 15.59 24.00
N SER A 437 3.60 15.88 22.70
CA SER A 437 2.44 16.24 21.90
C SER A 437 2.12 15.17 20.85
N VAL A 438 0.85 14.94 20.59
CA VAL A 438 0.38 14.07 19.50
C VAL A 438 -0.80 14.72 18.78
N GLU A 439 -0.82 14.54 17.46
CA GLU A 439 -2.00 14.75 16.63
C GLU A 439 -2.62 13.37 16.37
N LEU A 440 -3.86 13.17 16.80
CA LEU A 440 -4.61 11.93 16.70
C LEU A 440 -5.76 12.12 15.70
N PRO A 441 -5.71 11.46 14.53
CA PRO A 441 -6.81 11.52 13.56
C PRO A 441 -8.09 10.88 14.12
N ILE A 442 -9.21 11.59 14.03
CA ILE A 442 -10.53 11.09 14.40
C ILE A 442 -11.40 11.03 13.15
N TYR A 443 -11.91 9.83 12.82
CA TYR A 443 -12.74 9.61 11.64
C TYR A 443 -14.17 9.29 11.98
N SER A 444 -15.07 9.47 11.00
CA SER A 444 -16.41 8.89 11.10
C SER A 444 -16.35 7.36 11.01
N PRO A 445 -17.11 6.61 11.84
CA PRO A 445 -17.33 5.18 11.63
C PRO A 445 -18.23 4.90 10.42
N TYR A 446 -18.81 5.94 9.81
CA TYR A 446 -19.75 5.83 8.69
C TYR A 446 -19.14 6.43 7.42
N ALA A 447 -19.41 5.77 6.28
CA ALA A 447 -19.05 6.32 4.98
C ALA A 447 -19.79 7.64 4.72
N ILE A 448 -19.17 8.52 3.94
CA ILE A 448 -19.85 9.71 3.43
C ILE A 448 -20.97 9.24 2.50
N SER A 449 -22.14 9.83 2.69
CA SER A 449 -23.27 9.67 1.79
C SER A 449 -23.59 11.03 1.18
N THR A 450 -23.80 11.03 -0.13
CA THR A 450 -24.10 12.23 -0.90
C THR A 450 -25.44 12.07 -1.59
N LYS A 451 -26.25 13.13 -1.59
CA LYS A 451 -27.43 13.26 -2.45
C LYS A 451 -27.27 14.51 -3.30
N THR A 452 -27.20 14.35 -4.62
CA THR A 452 -27.08 15.47 -5.55
C THR A 452 -28.41 15.75 -6.26
N PHE A 453 -28.71 17.03 -6.47
CA PHE A 453 -29.63 17.52 -7.49
C PHE A 453 -28.83 18.36 -8.49
N LYS A 454 -28.87 18.02 -9.79
CA LYS A 454 -28.12 18.75 -10.82
C LYS A 454 -28.93 18.85 -12.11
N GLY A 455 -28.62 19.86 -12.92
CA GLY A 455 -29.25 20.04 -14.21
C GLY A 455 -29.09 21.43 -14.79
N ILE A 456 -29.78 21.68 -15.90
CA ILE A 456 -29.96 23.01 -16.48
C ILE A 456 -31.45 23.25 -16.63
N SER A 457 -31.92 24.42 -16.20
CA SER A 457 -33.32 24.81 -16.36
C SER A 457 -33.42 26.31 -16.67
N ASN A 458 -34.44 26.70 -17.40
CA ASN A 458 -34.86 28.10 -17.56
C ASN A 458 -36.19 28.36 -16.82
N LYS A 459 -36.61 27.42 -15.96
CA LYS A 459 -37.82 27.48 -15.15
C LYS A 459 -37.45 27.38 -13.68
N SER A 460 -38.39 27.78 -12.82
CA SER A 460 -38.23 27.59 -11.39
C SER A 460 -38.20 26.11 -11.03
N GLU A 461 -37.21 25.71 -10.23
CA GLU A 461 -37.04 24.35 -9.73
C GLU A 461 -37.17 24.33 -8.19
N SER A 462 -37.74 23.26 -7.64
CA SER A 462 -37.87 23.07 -6.20
C SER A 462 -37.46 21.66 -5.81
N PHE A 463 -36.50 21.53 -4.89
CA PHE A 463 -35.91 20.27 -4.47
C PHE A 463 -36.29 19.96 -3.03
N LYS A 464 -36.91 18.80 -2.80
CA LYS A 464 -37.23 18.30 -1.47
C LYS A 464 -36.03 17.61 -0.84
N VAL A 465 -35.60 18.09 0.32
CA VAL A 465 -34.52 17.50 1.12
C VAL A 465 -35.01 16.20 1.76
N PRO A 466 -34.37 15.04 1.50
CA PRO A 466 -34.75 13.80 2.16
C PRO A 466 -34.50 13.88 3.67
N LYS A 467 -35.38 13.27 4.47
CA LYS A 467 -35.36 13.39 5.95
C LYS A 467 -34.02 12.99 6.57
N GLU A 468 -33.36 11.98 6.01
CA GLU A 468 -32.06 11.48 6.46
C GLU A 468 -30.92 12.50 6.27
N TYR A 469 -31.05 13.41 5.29
CA TYR A 469 -30.10 14.50 5.01
C TYR A 469 -30.46 15.82 5.69
N MET A 470 -31.49 15.88 6.54
CA MET A 470 -31.71 17.08 7.37
C MET A 470 -30.48 17.34 8.26
N GLY A 471 -30.05 18.60 8.32
CA GLY A 471 -28.79 19.01 8.96
C GLY A 471 -27.52 18.56 8.24
N ALA A 472 -27.60 18.12 6.98
CA ALA A 472 -26.43 17.85 6.14
C ALA A 472 -25.73 19.16 5.75
N LYS A 473 -24.42 19.06 5.47
CA LYS A 473 -23.69 20.12 4.80
C LYS A 473 -24.15 20.21 3.36
N VAL A 474 -24.35 21.41 2.85
CA VAL A 474 -24.84 21.66 1.49
C VAL A 474 -23.82 22.44 0.70
N TYR A 475 -23.50 21.97 -0.50
CA TYR A 475 -22.74 22.72 -1.49
C TYR A 475 -23.66 23.04 -2.67
N ILE A 476 -23.69 24.30 -3.08
CA ILE A 476 -24.53 24.76 -4.19
C ILE A 476 -23.62 25.45 -5.19
N THR A 477 -23.73 25.06 -6.45
CA THR A 477 -23.02 25.66 -7.57
C THR A 477 -24.02 26.14 -8.57
N ILE A 478 -23.95 27.44 -8.87
CA ILE A 478 -24.71 28.08 -9.93
C ILE A 478 -23.73 28.50 -11.02
N SER A 479 -24.08 28.21 -12.27
CA SER A 479 -23.21 28.49 -13.42
C SER A 479 -24.03 28.86 -14.66
N ASP A 480 -23.38 29.50 -15.62
CA ASP A 480 -23.91 29.89 -16.93
C ASP A 480 -23.65 28.81 -18.01
N ASN A 481 -22.99 27.71 -17.64
CA ASN A 481 -22.58 26.67 -18.57
C ASN A 481 -22.72 25.26 -17.97
N LEU A 482 -22.77 24.26 -18.86
CA LEU A 482 -23.03 22.86 -18.51
C LEU A 482 -21.92 22.20 -17.68
N ILE A 483 -20.68 22.70 -17.70
CA ILE A 483 -19.61 22.16 -16.84
C ILE A 483 -19.93 22.39 -15.37
N GLY A 484 -20.56 23.54 -15.03
CA GLY A 484 -20.93 23.84 -13.64
C GLY A 484 -21.90 22.85 -13.02
N SER A 485 -22.81 22.24 -13.79
CA SER A 485 -23.72 21.20 -13.25
C SER A 485 -23.00 19.90 -12.91
N MET A 486 -21.78 19.70 -13.42
CA MET A 486 -20.95 18.51 -13.20
C MET A 486 -19.90 18.69 -12.09
N ARG A 487 -20.06 19.72 -11.23
CA ARG A 487 -19.09 19.98 -10.16
C ARG A 487 -18.95 18.80 -9.20
N ASP A 488 -20.06 18.16 -8.83
CA ASP A 488 -20.02 16.98 -7.95
C ASP A 488 -19.33 15.80 -8.62
N ASP A 489 -19.57 15.57 -9.91
CA ASP A 489 -18.88 14.54 -10.70
C ASP A 489 -17.37 14.80 -10.72
N LEU A 490 -16.96 16.05 -10.97
CA LEU A 490 -15.56 16.47 -10.94
C LEU A 490 -14.95 16.27 -9.55
N LYS A 491 -15.65 16.69 -8.49
CA LYS A 491 -15.23 16.50 -7.09
C LYS A 491 -15.09 15.02 -6.76
N GLU A 492 -16.02 14.18 -7.20
CA GLU A 492 -15.99 12.74 -7.01
C GLU A 492 -14.80 12.09 -7.72
N LEU A 493 -14.56 12.45 -8.98
CA LEU A 493 -13.44 11.96 -9.76
C LEU A 493 -12.09 12.38 -9.14
N ILE A 494 -11.91 13.66 -8.79
CA ILE A 494 -10.68 14.14 -8.16
C ILE A 494 -10.46 13.49 -6.79
N GLY A 495 -11.53 13.31 -6.01
CA GLY A 495 -11.55 12.64 -4.71
C GLY A 495 -11.56 11.11 -4.80
N TYR A 496 -11.50 10.53 -6.01
CA TYR A 496 -11.44 9.10 -6.18
C TYR A 496 -10.09 8.59 -5.61
N PRO A 497 -10.07 7.66 -4.66
CA PRO A 497 -8.86 7.40 -3.85
C PRO A 497 -7.78 6.60 -4.56
N TYR A 498 -8.15 5.94 -5.66
CA TYR A 498 -7.30 4.98 -6.33
C TYR A 498 -6.43 5.69 -7.38
N GLY A 499 -5.27 5.10 -7.66
CA GLY A 499 -4.20 5.73 -8.43
C GLY A 499 -3.69 4.90 -9.60
N CYS A 500 -4.53 4.11 -10.28
CA CYS A 500 -4.12 3.45 -11.52
C CYS A 500 -3.72 4.48 -12.58
N ALA A 501 -3.05 4.05 -13.65
CA ALA A 501 -2.79 4.88 -14.84
C ALA A 501 -4.08 5.53 -15.38
N GLU A 502 -5.15 4.75 -15.54
CA GLU A 502 -6.43 5.25 -16.06
C GLU A 502 -7.02 6.34 -15.16
N GLN A 503 -7.07 6.12 -13.85
CA GLN A 503 -7.70 7.06 -12.90
C GLN A 503 -6.88 8.33 -12.77
N THR A 504 -5.55 8.20 -12.75
CA THR A 504 -4.64 9.35 -12.74
C THR A 504 -4.85 10.20 -13.99
N THR A 505 -4.97 9.56 -15.15
CA THR A 505 -5.23 10.20 -16.44
C THR A 505 -6.60 10.87 -16.47
N SER A 506 -7.66 10.18 -16.05
CA SER A 506 -9.03 10.71 -15.96
C SER A 506 -9.10 11.95 -15.07
N LYS A 507 -8.45 11.93 -13.89
CA LYS A 507 -8.41 13.08 -12.98
C LYS A 507 -7.74 14.31 -13.58
N ILE A 508 -6.55 14.16 -14.18
CA ILE A 508 -5.84 15.31 -14.77
C ILE A 508 -6.54 15.84 -16.03
N SER A 509 -7.14 14.95 -16.82
CA SER A 509 -7.96 15.32 -17.99
C SER A 509 -9.18 16.14 -17.57
N ALA A 510 -9.97 15.63 -16.62
CA ALA A 510 -11.13 16.31 -16.07
C ALA A 510 -10.77 17.69 -15.47
N MET A 511 -9.71 17.74 -14.66
CA MET A 511 -9.20 18.98 -14.06
C MET A 511 -8.81 20.01 -15.14
N HIS A 512 -8.13 19.57 -16.20
CA HIS A 512 -7.71 20.43 -17.30
C HIS A 512 -8.90 21.01 -18.08
N TYR A 513 -9.87 20.15 -18.45
CA TYR A 513 -11.01 20.56 -19.27
C TYR A 513 -12.09 21.33 -18.49
N ALA A 514 -12.22 21.12 -17.18
CA ALA A 514 -13.17 21.87 -16.35
C ALA A 514 -12.66 23.27 -15.98
N LYS A 515 -11.34 23.42 -15.81
CA LYS A 515 -10.72 24.66 -15.29
C LYS A 515 -11.15 25.95 -15.98
N PRO A 516 -11.25 26.04 -17.33
CA PRO A 516 -11.66 27.27 -17.99
C PRO A 516 -13.06 27.75 -17.60
N PHE A 517 -13.98 26.83 -17.29
CA PHE A 517 -15.42 27.10 -17.11
C PHE A 517 -15.86 27.28 -15.66
N MET A 518 -14.97 26.99 -14.72
CA MET A 518 -15.20 27.05 -13.28
C MET A 518 -14.10 27.88 -12.62
N LYS A 519 -13.83 29.05 -13.20
CA LYS A 519 -12.81 29.97 -12.69
C LYS A 519 -13.17 30.38 -11.27
N ASP A 520 -12.17 30.44 -10.39
CA ASP A 520 -12.30 30.80 -8.97
C ASP A 520 -13.02 29.77 -8.06
N ASP A 521 -13.34 28.57 -8.58
CA ASP A 521 -13.78 27.46 -7.73
C ASP A 521 -12.64 26.96 -6.83
N LYS A 522 -12.93 26.85 -5.52
CA LYS A 522 -11.97 26.32 -4.53
C LYS A 522 -11.46 24.92 -4.89
N LEU A 523 -12.26 24.10 -5.57
CA LEU A 523 -11.88 22.77 -6.04
C LEU A 523 -10.71 22.82 -7.05
N LEU A 524 -10.59 23.92 -7.79
CA LEU A 524 -9.67 24.10 -8.91
C LEU A 524 -8.49 25.03 -8.60
N GLY A 525 -8.46 25.66 -7.42
CA GLY A 525 -7.43 26.62 -7.02
C GLY A 525 -5.99 26.07 -7.14
N GLU A 526 -5.81 24.77 -6.91
CA GLU A 526 -4.52 24.07 -6.95
C GLU A 526 -4.38 23.13 -8.15
N SER A 527 -5.23 23.32 -9.17
CA SER A 527 -5.27 22.52 -10.40
C SER A 527 -3.91 22.39 -11.10
N LYS A 528 -3.09 23.45 -11.13
CA LYS A 528 -1.75 23.41 -11.75
C LYS A 528 -0.84 22.40 -11.04
N ASN A 529 -0.78 22.48 -9.70
CA ASN A 529 0.03 21.56 -8.91
C ASN A 529 -0.54 20.14 -8.99
N PHE A 530 -1.86 19.99 -8.94
CA PHE A 530 -2.54 18.70 -9.09
C PHE A 530 -2.18 18.01 -10.42
N ILE A 531 -2.30 18.71 -11.54
CA ILE A 531 -1.93 18.19 -12.87
C ILE A 531 -0.45 17.84 -12.93
N ARG A 532 0.44 18.71 -12.42
CA ARG A 532 1.89 18.44 -12.36
C ARG A 532 2.22 17.16 -11.60
N GLN A 533 1.56 16.90 -10.48
CA GLN A 533 1.75 15.67 -9.71
C GLN A 533 1.20 14.44 -10.45
N GLY A 534 0.06 14.56 -11.12
CA GLY A 534 -0.47 13.49 -11.97
C GLY A 534 0.47 13.16 -13.13
N ILE A 535 1.07 14.16 -13.79
CA ILE A 535 2.10 13.97 -14.82
C ILE A 535 3.32 13.23 -14.23
N LYS A 536 3.80 13.65 -13.05
CA LYS A 536 4.92 12.99 -12.36
C LYS A 536 4.61 11.51 -12.06
N LYS A 537 3.38 11.20 -11.65
CA LYS A 537 2.93 9.83 -11.40
C LYS A 537 2.87 9.01 -12.69
N LEU A 538 2.26 9.54 -13.76
CA LEU A 538 2.26 8.86 -15.07
C LEU A 538 3.68 8.64 -15.59
N ARG A 539 4.60 9.57 -15.38
CA ARG A 539 6.02 9.38 -15.73
C ARG A 539 6.63 8.18 -14.99
N ASN A 540 6.32 7.98 -13.72
CA ASN A 540 6.82 6.85 -12.95
C ASN A 540 6.19 5.51 -13.42
N LEU A 541 4.99 5.56 -14.00
CA LEU A 541 4.33 4.41 -14.61
C LEU A 541 4.85 4.09 -16.03
N GLN A 542 5.59 5.00 -16.66
CA GLN A 542 6.06 4.82 -18.03
C GLN A 542 7.29 3.91 -18.09
N ASN A 543 7.18 2.78 -18.78
CA ASN A 543 8.27 1.81 -18.95
C ASN A 543 9.30 2.25 -20.02
N TYR A 544 10.32 1.41 -20.23
CA TYR A 544 11.36 1.65 -21.24
C TYR A 544 10.78 1.78 -22.66
N TYR A 545 9.78 0.96 -22.99
CA TYR A 545 9.07 0.93 -24.27
C TYR A 545 8.07 2.10 -24.46
N GLY A 546 7.91 2.97 -23.47
CA GLY A 546 7.00 4.12 -23.53
C GLY A 546 5.54 3.80 -23.23
N GLU A 547 5.24 2.56 -22.83
CA GLU A 547 3.92 2.16 -22.34
C GLU A 547 3.75 2.53 -20.86
N PHE A 548 2.51 2.70 -20.41
CA PHE A 548 2.21 3.01 -19.02
C PHE A 548 1.67 1.77 -18.31
N SER A 549 2.36 1.31 -17.27
CA SER A 549 1.88 0.26 -16.38
C SER A 549 0.59 0.70 -15.70
N TYR A 550 -0.32 -0.26 -15.51
CA TYR A 550 -1.61 0.02 -14.91
C TYR A 550 -1.47 0.32 -13.42
N TRP A 551 -0.61 -0.43 -12.73
CA TRP A 551 -0.14 -0.20 -11.36
C TRP A 551 1.38 0.05 -11.33
N GLU A 552 1.89 0.63 -10.23
CA GLU A 552 3.31 1.00 -10.11
C GLU A 552 4.26 -0.21 -9.95
N GLU A 553 3.75 -1.41 -9.62
CA GLU A 553 4.56 -2.54 -9.13
C GLU A 553 4.36 -3.88 -9.86
N ASP A 554 3.33 -4.05 -10.69
CA ASP A 554 3.00 -5.34 -11.30
C ASP A 554 3.53 -5.53 -12.73
N GLY A 555 3.96 -4.43 -13.37
CA GLY A 555 4.38 -4.41 -14.78
C GLY A 555 3.25 -4.71 -15.78
N TYR A 556 2.00 -4.87 -15.32
CA TYR A 556 0.87 -5.14 -16.20
C TYR A 556 0.53 -3.90 -17.00
N ILE A 557 0.47 -4.04 -18.32
CA ILE A 557 0.08 -2.97 -19.23
C ILE A 557 -1.37 -3.20 -19.65
N SER A 558 -2.27 -2.28 -19.27
CA SER A 558 -3.58 -2.17 -19.93
C SER A 558 -3.39 -1.39 -21.25
N PRO A 559 -3.63 -2.02 -22.42
CA PRO A 559 -3.41 -1.36 -23.71
C PRO A 559 -4.18 -0.04 -23.84
N TYR A 560 -5.46 -0.02 -23.46
CA TYR A 560 -6.28 1.19 -23.48
C TYR A 560 -5.77 2.27 -22.51
N ALA A 561 -5.49 1.91 -21.25
CA ALA A 561 -5.04 2.90 -20.26
C ALA A 561 -3.71 3.54 -20.66
N SER A 562 -2.81 2.77 -21.27
CA SER A 562 -1.53 3.27 -21.80
C SER A 562 -1.74 4.27 -22.93
N LEU A 563 -2.60 3.96 -23.92
CA LEU A 563 -2.90 4.88 -25.02
C LEU A 563 -3.64 6.14 -24.54
N TYR A 564 -4.57 5.99 -23.61
CA TYR A 564 -5.29 7.11 -23.00
C TYR A 564 -4.35 8.04 -22.22
N SER A 565 -3.42 7.49 -21.45
CA SER A 565 -2.37 8.26 -20.75
C SER A 565 -1.53 9.06 -21.74
N ALA A 566 -1.11 8.43 -22.85
CA ALA A 566 -0.36 9.10 -23.91
C ALA A 566 -1.17 10.24 -24.57
N GLN A 567 -2.46 10.00 -24.89
CA GLN A 567 -3.33 11.03 -25.47
C GLN A 567 -3.43 12.25 -24.54
N THR A 568 -3.74 12.05 -23.26
CA THR A 568 -3.90 13.16 -22.31
C THR A 568 -2.59 13.93 -22.10
N LEU A 569 -1.44 13.26 -22.04
CA LEU A 569 -0.14 13.95 -21.93
C LEU A 569 0.18 14.80 -23.17
N LEU A 570 -0.18 14.31 -24.37
CA LEU A 570 -0.03 15.06 -25.62
C LEU A 570 -0.99 16.26 -25.68
N GLU A 571 -2.23 16.09 -25.22
CA GLU A 571 -3.23 17.18 -25.12
C GLU A 571 -2.78 18.27 -24.14
N LEU A 572 -2.29 17.87 -22.97
CA LEU A 572 -1.73 18.81 -21.98
C LEU A 572 -0.55 19.59 -22.57
N LYS A 573 0.37 18.92 -23.27
CA LYS A 573 1.49 19.58 -23.97
C LYS A 573 0.99 20.55 -25.03
N ARG A 574 0.04 20.14 -25.87
CA ARG A 574 -0.56 21.00 -26.92
C ARG A 574 -1.16 22.27 -26.33
N ASP A 575 -1.79 22.14 -25.16
CA ASP A 575 -2.47 23.22 -24.48
C ASP A 575 -1.52 24.03 -23.54
N GLY A 576 -0.20 23.81 -23.64
CA GLY A 576 0.84 24.61 -22.98
C GLY A 576 1.23 24.19 -21.57
N VAL A 577 0.82 23.01 -21.11
CA VAL A 577 1.25 22.44 -19.83
C VAL A 577 2.64 21.81 -19.99
N GLU A 578 3.53 22.07 -19.04
CA GLU A 578 4.89 21.52 -19.05
C GLU A 578 4.86 19.99 -18.79
N VAL A 579 5.34 19.23 -19.77
CA VAL A 579 5.51 17.78 -19.70
C VAL A 579 6.95 17.45 -20.12
N ASP A 580 7.63 16.57 -19.38
CA ASP A 580 9.00 16.15 -19.69
C ASP A 580 9.11 15.67 -21.15
N LYS A 581 10.05 16.26 -21.90
CA LYS A 581 10.26 15.97 -23.32
C LYS A 581 10.48 14.48 -23.58
N ARG A 582 11.21 13.79 -22.70
CA ARG A 582 11.49 12.35 -22.83
C ARG A 582 10.23 11.51 -22.70
N VAL A 583 9.29 11.91 -21.83
CA VAL A 583 8.01 11.22 -21.67
C VAL A 583 7.20 11.31 -22.97
N ILE A 584 7.16 12.49 -23.57
CA ILE A 584 6.45 12.74 -24.82
C ILE A 584 7.09 11.98 -25.98
N GLU A 585 8.41 12.05 -26.13
CA GLU A 585 9.15 11.33 -27.18
C GLU A 585 8.91 9.82 -27.10
N LYS A 586 8.96 9.24 -25.89
CA LYS A 586 8.63 7.83 -25.65
C LYS A 586 7.17 7.50 -25.97
N SER A 587 6.22 8.35 -25.58
CA SER A 587 4.80 8.16 -25.91
C SER A 587 4.56 8.15 -27.42
N ILE A 588 5.17 9.07 -28.17
CA ILE A 588 5.06 9.11 -29.63
C ILE A 588 5.71 7.86 -30.27
N LYS A 589 6.88 7.45 -29.77
CA LYS A 589 7.55 6.21 -30.23
C LYS A 589 6.66 4.98 -30.00
N MET A 590 6.06 4.86 -28.82
CA MET A 590 5.11 3.79 -28.48
C MET A 590 3.90 3.83 -29.41
N LEU A 591 3.27 4.98 -29.60
CA LEU A 591 2.11 5.14 -30.49
C LEU A 591 2.43 4.70 -31.93
N LYS A 592 3.57 5.15 -32.50
CA LYS A 592 4.01 4.74 -33.85
C LYS A 592 4.22 3.22 -33.96
N SER A 593 4.81 2.62 -32.93
CA SER A 593 5.07 1.17 -32.88
C SER A 593 3.78 0.36 -32.75
N VAL A 594 2.83 0.83 -31.94
CA VAL A 594 1.49 0.23 -31.82
C VAL A 594 0.72 0.34 -33.14
N THR A 595 0.70 1.49 -33.80
CA THR A 595 -0.05 1.66 -35.06
C THR A 595 0.54 0.81 -36.19
N SER A 596 1.87 0.71 -36.31
CA SER A 596 2.57 -0.03 -37.39
C SER A 596 2.71 -1.54 -37.17
N ALA A 597 2.36 -2.05 -35.98
CA ALA A 597 2.50 -3.47 -35.64
C ALA A 597 3.93 -4.01 -35.67
N ASN A 598 4.90 -3.19 -35.23
CA ASN A 598 6.28 -3.62 -35.04
C ASN A 598 6.37 -4.79 -34.02
N SER A 599 7.35 -5.68 -34.17
CA SER A 599 7.45 -7.01 -33.54
C SER A 599 7.14 -7.04 -32.04
N ASP A 600 7.67 -6.09 -31.27
CA ASP A 600 7.51 -6.04 -29.80
C ASP A 600 6.07 -5.70 -29.33
N TYR A 601 5.23 -5.20 -30.25
CA TYR A 601 3.84 -4.80 -30.00
C TYR A 601 2.83 -5.66 -30.77
N LEU A 602 3.29 -6.70 -31.47
CA LEU A 602 2.45 -7.66 -32.15
C LEU A 602 1.80 -8.60 -31.11
N GLY A 603 0.49 -8.85 -31.23
CA GLY A 603 -0.27 -9.69 -30.28
C GLY A 603 -0.68 -9.02 -28.95
N LYS A 604 0.02 -7.98 -28.49
CA LYS A 604 -0.33 -7.23 -27.25
C LYS A 604 -1.44 -6.19 -27.44
N TYR A 605 -1.49 -5.57 -28.62
CA TYR A 605 -2.47 -4.54 -28.97
C TYR A 605 -3.42 -5.05 -30.05
N SER A 606 -4.73 -5.00 -29.77
CA SER A 606 -5.77 -5.34 -30.74
C SER A 606 -5.89 -4.31 -31.87
N GLU A 607 -6.56 -4.67 -32.96
CA GLU A 607 -6.82 -3.78 -34.11
C GLU A 607 -7.51 -2.45 -33.69
N PHE A 608 -8.41 -2.52 -32.71
CA PHE A 608 -9.03 -1.35 -32.11
C PHE A 608 -7.98 -0.36 -31.55
N HIS A 609 -7.02 -0.89 -30.79
CA HIS A 609 -5.96 -0.08 -30.19
C HIS A 609 -5.03 0.54 -31.24
N ARG A 610 -4.76 -0.17 -32.34
CA ARG A 610 -3.94 0.37 -33.44
C ARG A 610 -4.58 1.59 -34.07
N LEU A 611 -5.89 1.52 -34.32
CA LEU A 611 -6.65 2.66 -34.84
C LEU A 611 -6.75 3.81 -33.84
N TYR A 612 -6.93 3.51 -32.56
CA TYR A 612 -6.91 4.55 -31.53
C TYR A 612 -5.54 5.25 -31.44
N ALA A 613 -4.44 4.49 -31.46
CA ALA A 613 -3.09 5.05 -31.53
C ALA A 613 -2.88 5.90 -32.80
N GLY A 614 -3.38 5.45 -33.94
CA GLY A 614 -3.36 6.20 -35.20
C GLY A 614 -4.12 7.52 -35.09
N TYR A 615 -5.31 7.51 -34.47
CA TYR A 615 -6.09 8.72 -34.22
C TYR A 615 -5.34 9.72 -33.34
N ILE A 616 -4.70 9.26 -32.26
CA ILE A 616 -3.88 10.12 -31.39
C ILE A 616 -2.71 10.73 -32.18
N LEU A 617 -2.05 9.94 -33.04
CA LEU A 617 -0.96 10.45 -33.89
C LEU A 617 -1.45 11.47 -34.92
N ALA A 618 -2.63 11.26 -35.52
CA ALA A 618 -3.23 12.19 -36.47
C ALA A 618 -3.55 13.54 -35.80
N GLU A 619 -4.16 13.53 -34.60
CA GLU A 619 -4.43 14.75 -33.81
C GLU A 619 -3.15 15.55 -33.50
N ASN A 620 -2.00 14.86 -33.45
CA ASN A 620 -0.69 15.44 -33.18
C ASN A 620 0.16 15.61 -34.45
N LYS A 621 -0.44 15.53 -35.65
CA LYS A 621 0.23 15.69 -36.96
C LYS A 621 1.51 14.83 -37.11
N SER A 622 1.48 13.64 -36.52
CA SER A 622 2.62 12.73 -36.40
C SER A 622 2.36 11.34 -37.02
N LEU A 623 1.18 11.15 -37.63
CA LEU A 623 0.81 9.95 -38.37
C LEU A 623 1.37 10.01 -39.79
N ASP A 624 1.94 8.90 -40.25
CA ASP A 624 2.44 8.75 -41.61
C ASP A 624 1.31 8.28 -42.54
N SER A 625 1.15 8.91 -43.71
CA SER A 625 0.10 8.57 -44.67
C SER A 625 0.17 7.12 -45.17
N SER A 626 1.36 6.50 -45.21
CA SER A 626 1.51 5.08 -45.54
C SER A 626 0.83 4.18 -44.51
N ILE A 627 0.90 4.57 -43.22
CA ILE A 627 0.23 3.87 -42.13
C ILE A 627 -1.28 4.08 -42.22
N THR A 628 -1.75 5.29 -42.57
CA THR A 628 -3.18 5.52 -42.82
C THR A 628 -3.72 4.63 -43.93
N ASN A 629 -2.98 4.52 -45.05
CA ASN A 629 -3.36 3.62 -46.14
C ASN A 629 -3.39 2.15 -45.70
N MET A 630 -2.39 1.70 -44.93
CA MET A 630 -2.39 0.36 -44.35
C MET A 630 -3.64 0.11 -43.47
N LEU A 631 -3.99 1.05 -42.59
CA LEU A 631 -5.19 0.92 -41.72
C LEU A 631 -6.48 0.84 -42.54
N LEU A 632 -6.55 1.57 -43.65
CA LEU A 632 -7.69 1.57 -44.59
C LEU A 632 -7.78 0.25 -45.37
N GLU A 633 -6.68 -0.20 -45.97
CA GLU A 633 -6.59 -1.44 -46.77
C GLU A 633 -6.89 -2.68 -45.94
N LYS A 634 -6.36 -2.74 -44.70
CA LYS A 634 -6.61 -3.84 -43.76
C LYS A 634 -8.01 -3.82 -43.16
N LYS A 635 -8.78 -2.74 -43.37
CA LYS A 635 -10.16 -2.55 -42.88
C LYS A 635 -10.30 -2.78 -41.36
N PHE A 636 -9.29 -2.42 -40.56
CA PHE A 636 -9.35 -2.57 -39.10
C PHE A 636 -10.53 -1.80 -38.47
N TYR A 637 -11.08 -0.82 -39.19
CA TYR A 637 -12.17 0.04 -38.73
C TYR A 637 -13.56 -0.62 -38.80
N THR A 638 -13.72 -1.80 -39.41
CA THR A 638 -15.03 -2.42 -39.62
C THR A 638 -15.50 -3.29 -38.46
N LYS A 639 -14.61 -3.68 -37.55
CA LYS A 639 -14.94 -4.63 -36.46
C LYS A 639 -15.54 -3.96 -35.21
N HIS A 640 -15.28 -2.68 -35.02
CA HIS A 640 -15.74 -1.92 -33.85
C HIS A 640 -16.18 -0.51 -34.25
N PHE A 641 -17.31 -0.04 -33.74
CA PHE A 641 -17.88 1.25 -34.20
C PHE A 641 -16.99 2.46 -33.84
N LEU A 642 -16.35 2.47 -32.66
CA LEU A 642 -15.37 3.51 -32.32
C LEU A 642 -14.17 3.48 -33.27
N SER A 643 -13.77 2.31 -33.76
CA SER A 643 -12.70 2.21 -34.77
C SER A 643 -13.13 2.81 -36.10
N THR A 644 -14.41 2.70 -36.47
CA THR A 644 -14.99 3.43 -37.61
C THR A 644 -14.94 4.95 -37.39
N LEU A 645 -15.27 5.42 -36.19
CA LEU A 645 -15.18 6.84 -35.83
C LEU A 645 -13.73 7.35 -35.89
N TYR A 646 -12.78 6.65 -35.26
CA TYR A 646 -11.36 7.00 -35.30
C TYR A 646 -10.82 7.05 -36.74
N MET A 647 -11.15 6.06 -37.58
CA MET A 647 -10.72 6.07 -38.98
C MET A 647 -11.31 7.24 -39.76
N SER A 648 -12.59 7.54 -39.57
CA SER A 648 -13.23 8.69 -40.22
C SER A 648 -12.59 10.02 -39.79
N ALA A 649 -12.21 10.16 -38.53
CA ALA A 649 -11.51 11.33 -38.01
C ALA A 649 -10.07 11.44 -38.54
N ILE A 650 -9.32 10.34 -38.59
CA ILE A 650 -7.97 10.30 -39.19
C ILE A 650 -8.01 10.83 -40.62
N LEU A 651 -8.92 10.31 -41.46
CA LEU A 651 -9.07 10.74 -42.85
C LEU A 651 -9.46 12.22 -42.95
N LYS A 652 -10.33 12.71 -42.05
CA LYS A 652 -10.69 14.13 -42.00
C LYS A 652 -9.47 15.00 -41.68
N ILE A 653 -8.68 14.63 -40.68
CA ILE A 653 -7.47 15.37 -40.24
C ILE A 653 -6.42 15.42 -41.36
N GLU A 654 -6.30 14.35 -42.16
CA GLU A 654 -5.40 14.30 -43.33
C GLU A 654 -5.98 14.98 -44.59
N GLY A 655 -7.20 15.52 -44.55
CA GLY A 655 -7.83 16.22 -45.68
C GLY A 655 -8.50 15.30 -46.71
N ARG A 656 -8.71 14.01 -46.42
CA ARG A 656 -9.40 13.03 -47.28
C ARG A 656 -10.91 13.05 -47.07
N GLU A 657 -11.51 14.21 -47.34
CA GLU A 657 -12.89 14.57 -47.03
C GLU A 657 -13.96 13.56 -47.50
N ALA A 658 -13.94 13.20 -48.79
CA ALA A 658 -14.95 12.31 -49.37
C ALA A 658 -14.93 10.90 -48.76
N GLU A 659 -13.73 10.39 -48.46
CA GLU A 659 -13.56 9.09 -47.82
C GLU A 659 -13.97 9.12 -46.34
N ALA A 660 -13.59 10.18 -45.63
CA ALA A 660 -14.00 10.42 -44.24
C ALA A 660 -15.53 10.42 -44.11
N GLU A 661 -16.24 11.18 -44.95
CA GLU A 661 -17.70 11.24 -44.98
C GLU A 661 -18.34 9.90 -45.33
N LYS A 662 -17.75 9.14 -46.27
CA LYS A 662 -18.24 7.81 -46.64
C LYS A 662 -18.13 6.82 -45.47
N ILE A 663 -16.99 6.79 -44.78
CA ILE A 663 -16.79 5.93 -43.61
C ILE A 663 -17.69 6.38 -42.45
N TYR A 664 -17.78 7.68 -42.18
CA TYR A 664 -18.63 8.20 -41.11
C TYR A 664 -20.11 7.86 -41.31
N LYS A 665 -20.65 8.02 -42.54
CA LYS A 665 -22.05 7.69 -42.86
C LYS A 665 -22.37 6.19 -42.78
N SER A 666 -21.35 5.32 -42.75
CA SER A 666 -21.57 3.88 -42.53
C SER A 666 -22.00 3.54 -41.09
N ILE A 667 -21.79 4.49 -40.16
CA ILE A 667 -22.21 4.36 -38.76
C ILE A 667 -23.73 4.51 -38.68
N LYS A 668 -24.43 3.39 -38.49
CA LYS A 668 -25.91 3.34 -38.43
C LYS A 668 -26.50 3.93 -37.13
N ASN A 669 -25.65 4.16 -36.12
CA ASN A 669 -26.06 4.53 -34.77
C ASN A 669 -26.08 6.05 -34.58
N THR A 670 -27.16 6.59 -34.03
CA THR A 670 -27.24 7.98 -33.56
C THR A 670 -26.86 8.07 -32.07
N LEU A 671 -26.53 9.27 -31.56
CA LEU A 671 -26.17 9.44 -30.14
C LEU A 671 -27.27 8.92 -29.17
N ASN A 672 -28.55 9.06 -29.52
CA ASN A 672 -29.67 8.52 -28.73
C ASN A 672 -29.67 6.98 -28.65
N SER A 673 -29.08 6.28 -29.63
CA SER A 673 -29.12 4.80 -29.68
C SER A 673 -28.23 4.13 -28.63
N TYR A 674 -27.24 4.87 -28.08
CA TYR A 674 -26.37 4.36 -27.02
C TYR A 674 -27.10 4.16 -25.68
N GLN A 675 -28.22 4.85 -25.46
CA GLN A 675 -29.04 4.65 -24.26
C GLN A 675 -29.76 3.29 -24.25
N GLN A 676 -29.94 2.63 -25.40
CA GLN A 676 -30.78 1.44 -25.55
C GLN A 676 -30.02 0.13 -25.82
N LYS A 677 -28.74 0.19 -26.26
CA LYS A 677 -27.95 -1.00 -26.60
C LYS A 677 -26.74 -1.13 -25.69
N SER A 678 -26.53 -2.30 -25.10
CA SER A 678 -25.24 -2.66 -24.51
C SER A 678 -24.32 -3.17 -25.61
N TYR A 679 -23.33 -2.38 -26.00
CA TYR A 679 -22.28 -2.87 -26.92
C TYR A 679 -21.35 -3.84 -26.16
N GLY A 680 -20.95 -4.91 -26.85
CA GLY A 680 -20.40 -6.15 -26.26
C GLY A 680 -18.98 -6.04 -25.69
N ASN A 681 -18.60 -7.06 -24.90
CA ASN A 681 -17.30 -7.32 -24.27
C ASN A 681 -16.59 -6.15 -23.57
N ARG A 682 -17.29 -5.55 -22.60
CA ARG A 682 -16.87 -4.42 -21.73
C ARG A 682 -15.60 -4.61 -20.89
N SER A 683 -14.85 -5.71 -21.01
CA SER A 683 -13.88 -6.11 -19.98
C SER A 683 -12.44 -5.62 -20.14
N GLU A 684 -12.03 -5.12 -21.32
CA GLU A 684 -10.60 -4.79 -21.58
C GLU A 684 -10.33 -3.31 -21.89
N ASN A 685 -11.30 -2.60 -22.48
CA ASN A 685 -11.12 -1.20 -22.90
C ASN A 685 -11.85 -0.19 -21.99
N PHE A 686 -12.40 -0.59 -20.85
CA PHE A 686 -13.21 0.27 -19.95
C PHE A 686 -14.46 0.88 -20.62
N GLU A 687 -15.14 0.09 -21.46
CA GLU A 687 -16.23 0.58 -22.31
C GLU A 687 -17.54 0.75 -21.55
N SER A 688 -18.22 1.86 -21.84
CA SER A 688 -19.57 2.11 -21.38
C SER A 688 -20.36 2.87 -22.44
N ASN A 689 -21.68 2.74 -22.39
CA ASN A 689 -22.57 3.41 -23.34
C ASN A 689 -22.42 4.93 -23.30
N ASN A 690 -22.29 5.52 -22.11
CA ASN A 690 -22.13 6.96 -21.95
C ASN A 690 -20.77 7.41 -22.47
N ARG A 691 -19.69 6.73 -22.08
CA ARG A 691 -18.33 7.01 -22.55
C ARG A 691 -18.28 7.05 -24.08
N ASP A 692 -18.81 6.01 -24.71
CA ASP A 692 -18.82 5.83 -26.15
C ASP A 692 -19.63 6.89 -26.88
N MET A 693 -20.78 7.26 -26.30
CA MET A 693 -21.61 8.37 -26.79
C MET A 693 -20.85 9.70 -26.73
N PHE A 694 -20.14 9.99 -25.63
CA PHE A 694 -19.34 11.22 -25.52
C PHE A 694 -18.15 11.23 -26.49
N LEU A 695 -17.49 10.09 -26.73
CA LEU A 695 -16.43 9.97 -27.75
C LEU A 695 -16.99 10.20 -29.16
N HIS A 696 -18.16 9.63 -29.48
CA HIS A 696 -18.85 9.91 -30.75
C HIS A 696 -19.21 11.40 -30.87
N PHE A 697 -19.70 12.02 -29.79
CA PHE A 697 -20.02 13.43 -29.76
C PHE A 697 -18.79 14.33 -29.99
N ILE A 698 -17.64 14.01 -29.37
CA ILE A 698 -16.37 14.72 -29.60
C ILE A 698 -16.02 14.66 -31.09
N ILE A 699 -15.95 13.47 -31.67
CA ILE A 699 -15.53 13.29 -33.06
C ILE A 699 -16.51 13.98 -34.02
N LYS A 700 -17.82 13.82 -33.80
CA LYS A 700 -18.86 14.46 -34.62
C LYS A 700 -18.76 15.97 -34.58
N SER A 701 -18.59 16.55 -33.38
CA SER A 701 -18.60 18.01 -33.19
C SER A 701 -17.32 18.70 -33.70
N GLN A 702 -16.18 18.01 -33.67
CA GLN A 702 -14.90 18.54 -34.15
C GLN A 702 -14.72 18.38 -35.66
N TYR A 703 -15.07 17.22 -36.21
CA TYR A 703 -14.68 16.81 -37.57
C TYR A 703 -15.86 16.75 -38.56
N PHE A 704 -17.10 16.75 -38.08
CA PHE A 704 -18.30 16.61 -38.91
C PHE A 704 -19.36 17.67 -38.54
N LYS A 705 -20.64 17.40 -38.83
CA LYS A 705 -21.74 18.33 -38.57
C LYS A 705 -22.00 18.50 -37.07
N ARG A 706 -21.78 19.71 -36.56
CA ARG A 706 -22.18 20.15 -35.23
C ARG A 706 -23.70 20.40 -35.15
N ASP A 707 -24.39 19.75 -34.22
CA ASP A 707 -25.85 19.85 -34.03
C ASP A 707 -26.20 20.15 -32.56
N ALA A 708 -27.05 21.15 -32.32
CA ALA A 708 -27.51 21.50 -30.97
C ALA A 708 -28.37 20.41 -30.33
N LYS A 709 -29.05 19.57 -31.14
CA LYS A 709 -29.82 18.42 -30.63
C LYS A 709 -28.92 17.38 -29.97
N ASP A 710 -27.69 17.22 -30.46
CA ASP A 710 -26.72 16.31 -29.86
C ASP A 710 -26.31 16.77 -28.45
N LEU A 711 -26.18 18.09 -28.23
CA LEU A 711 -25.89 18.65 -26.91
C LEU A 711 -27.01 18.31 -25.90
N ALA A 712 -28.27 18.45 -26.32
CA ALA A 712 -29.42 18.08 -25.50
C ALA A 712 -29.47 16.57 -25.19
N THR A 713 -29.03 15.72 -26.13
CA THR A 713 -28.90 14.27 -25.90
C THR A 713 -27.85 13.98 -24.83
N ILE A 714 -26.64 14.52 -24.95
CA ILE A 714 -25.57 14.23 -23.99
C ILE A 714 -25.86 14.81 -22.60
N GLN A 715 -26.55 15.95 -22.53
CA GLN A 715 -26.98 16.57 -21.28
C GLN A 715 -27.86 15.62 -20.45
N LYS A 716 -28.79 14.89 -21.10
CA LYS A 716 -29.65 13.90 -20.42
C LYS A 716 -28.88 12.73 -19.82
N SER A 717 -27.69 12.42 -20.33
CA SER A 717 -26.89 11.30 -19.82
C SER A 717 -26.02 11.67 -18.61
N LEU A 718 -25.89 12.96 -18.26
CA LEU A 718 -25.05 13.40 -17.13
C LEU A 718 -25.54 12.91 -15.77
N ASP A 719 -26.82 12.57 -15.65
CA ASP A 719 -27.40 12.00 -14.43
C ASP A 719 -27.02 10.51 -14.22
N SER A 720 -26.36 9.91 -15.21
CA SER A 720 -26.06 8.47 -15.25
C SER A 720 -24.56 8.17 -15.38
N LEU A 721 -23.69 9.09 -14.99
CA LEU A 721 -22.24 8.86 -14.96
C LEU A 721 -21.87 8.11 -13.68
N TYR A 722 -21.09 7.03 -13.81
CA TYR A 722 -20.75 6.16 -12.68
C TYR A 722 -19.28 5.70 -12.67
N SER A 723 -18.52 5.99 -13.73
CA SER A 723 -17.09 5.64 -13.82
C SER A 723 -16.20 6.86 -13.99
N THR A 724 -14.93 6.70 -13.62
CA THR A 724 -13.91 7.76 -13.76
C THR A 724 -13.73 8.22 -15.20
N GLN A 725 -13.77 7.29 -16.17
CA GLN A 725 -13.66 7.61 -17.59
C GLN A 725 -14.88 8.37 -18.12
N GLU A 726 -16.10 7.97 -17.75
CA GLU A 726 -17.31 8.66 -18.20
C GLU A 726 -17.31 10.12 -17.78
N ILE A 727 -16.96 10.39 -16.52
CA ILE A 727 -16.89 11.76 -15.99
C ILE A 727 -15.83 12.57 -16.74
N ALA A 728 -14.61 12.03 -16.89
CA ALA A 728 -13.53 12.74 -17.58
C ALA A 728 -13.84 13.03 -19.05
N ILE A 729 -14.38 12.05 -19.77
CA ILE A 729 -14.71 12.18 -21.19
C ILE A 729 -15.93 13.09 -21.38
N ALA A 730 -16.92 13.07 -20.48
CA ALA A 730 -18.06 13.98 -20.52
C ALA A 730 -17.61 15.45 -20.33
N LEU A 731 -16.76 15.72 -19.33
CA LEU A 731 -16.18 17.05 -19.10
C LEU A 731 -15.37 17.52 -20.31
N LYS A 732 -14.53 16.64 -20.87
CA LYS A 732 -13.78 16.90 -22.10
C LYS A 732 -14.70 17.21 -23.29
N ALA A 733 -15.73 16.39 -23.50
CA ALA A 733 -16.68 16.52 -24.59
C ALA A 733 -17.43 17.86 -24.56
N ILE A 734 -17.93 18.23 -23.38
CA ILE A 734 -18.64 19.48 -23.18
C ILE A 734 -17.68 20.67 -23.31
N SER A 735 -16.49 20.59 -22.72
CA SER A 735 -15.46 21.63 -22.79
C SER A 735 -15.05 21.92 -24.24
N ILE A 736 -14.75 20.87 -25.02
CA ILE A 736 -14.43 20.98 -26.46
C ILE A 736 -15.58 21.61 -27.24
N TYR A 737 -16.82 21.19 -26.97
CA TYR A 737 -17.98 21.76 -27.66
C TYR A 737 -18.18 23.24 -27.31
N LEU A 738 -18.10 23.61 -26.04
CA LEU A 738 -18.29 24.99 -25.58
C LEU A 738 -17.17 25.93 -26.08
N GLY A 739 -15.94 25.43 -26.22
CA GLY A 739 -14.79 26.20 -26.69
C GLY A 739 -14.25 27.13 -25.59
N LYS A 740 -14.22 28.44 -25.85
CA LYS A 740 -13.81 29.42 -24.82
C LYS A 740 -14.99 29.79 -23.93
N PRO A 741 -14.77 29.99 -22.61
CA PRO A 741 -15.80 30.48 -21.70
C PRO A 741 -16.38 31.80 -22.19
N LYS A 742 -17.69 31.98 -22.01
CA LYS A 742 -18.38 33.26 -22.24
C LYS A 742 -18.63 33.91 -20.89
N ASN A 743 -18.61 35.25 -20.82
CA ASN A 743 -19.06 35.97 -19.62
C ASN A 743 -20.57 36.23 -19.74
N SER A 744 -21.38 35.20 -19.58
CA SER A 744 -22.83 35.35 -19.59
C SER A 744 -23.32 35.82 -18.21
N LYS A 745 -24.18 36.83 -18.18
CA LYS A 745 -24.81 37.28 -16.91
C LYS A 745 -25.85 36.27 -16.47
N ILE A 746 -25.79 35.86 -15.20
CA ILE A 746 -26.82 35.06 -14.55
C ILE A 746 -27.79 36.02 -13.85
N ASP A 747 -29.06 35.68 -13.76
CA ASP A 747 -30.01 36.39 -12.88
C ASP A 747 -30.93 35.34 -12.25
N LEU A 748 -30.66 35.01 -10.99
CA LEU A 748 -31.28 33.91 -10.27
C LEU A 748 -31.58 34.32 -8.82
N GLU A 749 -32.77 34.00 -8.33
CA GLU A 749 -33.10 34.03 -6.90
C GLU A 749 -33.14 32.60 -6.33
N MET A 750 -32.42 32.35 -5.24
CA MET A 750 -32.48 31.10 -4.48
C MET A 750 -33.14 31.30 -3.12
N LYS A 751 -34.02 30.39 -2.74
CA LYS A 751 -34.61 30.34 -1.39
C LYS A 751 -34.13 29.09 -0.64
N ILE A 752 -33.48 29.28 0.50
CA ILE A 752 -32.95 28.22 1.37
C ILE A 752 -32.89 28.70 2.83
N ASN A 753 -33.22 27.84 3.80
CA ASN A 753 -33.14 28.14 5.24
C ASN A 753 -33.87 29.46 5.65
N SER A 754 -34.99 29.78 5.00
CA SER A 754 -35.75 31.03 5.18
C SER A 754 -35.08 32.31 4.66
N GLU A 755 -33.94 32.21 3.98
CA GLU A 755 -33.25 33.31 3.32
C GLU A 755 -33.53 33.30 1.80
N SER A 756 -33.52 34.49 1.20
CA SER A 756 -33.54 34.67 -0.26
C SER A 756 -32.23 35.33 -0.71
N ILE A 757 -31.50 34.66 -1.60
CA ILE A 757 -30.17 35.06 -2.08
C ILE A 757 -30.25 35.27 -3.60
N LYS A 758 -29.77 36.42 -4.08
CA LYS A 758 -29.74 36.75 -5.51
C LYS A 758 -28.34 36.55 -6.09
N PHE A 759 -28.26 35.90 -7.26
CA PHE A 759 -27.03 35.66 -8.00
C PHE A 759 -27.05 36.39 -9.33
N THR A 760 -26.02 37.20 -9.57
CA THR A 760 -25.80 37.89 -10.85
C THR A 760 -24.65 37.29 -11.67
N GLU A 761 -23.91 36.35 -11.07
CA GLU A 761 -22.76 35.65 -11.63
C GLU A 761 -22.69 34.21 -11.15
N ALA A 762 -21.78 33.42 -11.74
CA ALA A 762 -21.55 32.05 -11.31
C ALA A 762 -20.96 32.04 -9.89
N GLU A 763 -21.55 31.25 -8.99
CA GLU A 763 -21.16 31.24 -7.58
C GLU A 763 -21.18 29.84 -6.98
N ASN A 764 -20.30 29.63 -6.00
CA ASN A 764 -20.21 28.42 -5.20
C ASN A 764 -20.47 28.73 -3.73
N ILE A 765 -21.52 28.15 -3.17
CA ILE A 765 -21.96 28.37 -1.79
C ILE A 765 -21.75 27.09 -1.00
N ALA A 766 -21.28 27.23 0.23
CA ALA A 766 -21.20 26.14 1.20
C ALA A 766 -21.95 26.54 2.46
N LEU A 767 -22.98 25.76 2.82
CA LEU A 767 -23.73 25.91 4.06
C LEU A 767 -23.38 24.73 4.97
N GLU A 768 -22.99 25.00 6.22
CA GLU A 768 -22.62 23.94 7.16
C GLU A 768 -23.79 23.03 7.54
N SER A 769 -25.03 23.51 7.46
CA SER A 769 -26.23 22.74 7.81
C SER A 769 -27.49 23.24 7.08
N ILE A 770 -28.29 22.31 6.56
CA ILE A 770 -29.63 22.59 6.02
C ILE A 770 -30.72 22.41 7.07
N THR A 771 -31.54 23.45 7.26
CA THR A 771 -32.66 23.48 8.21
C THR A 771 -34.03 23.48 7.52
N SER A 772 -34.10 23.98 6.29
CA SER A 772 -35.29 23.91 5.42
C SER A 772 -35.49 22.53 4.80
N ASP A 773 -36.75 22.15 4.53
CA ASP A 773 -37.10 20.90 3.85
C ASP A 773 -37.09 21.01 2.32
N THR A 774 -36.92 22.23 1.82
CA THR A 774 -37.02 22.59 0.40
C THR A 774 -35.96 23.62 0.02
N ILE A 775 -35.37 23.45 -1.17
CA ILE A 775 -34.46 24.40 -1.81
C ILE A 775 -35.12 24.84 -3.12
N SER A 776 -35.31 26.13 -3.33
CA SER A 776 -35.95 26.64 -4.56
C SER A 776 -34.99 27.54 -5.35
N LEU A 777 -34.93 27.33 -6.66
CA LEU A 777 -34.15 28.12 -7.62
C LEU A 777 -35.11 28.78 -8.61
N ILE A 778 -35.08 30.11 -8.74
CA ILE A 778 -36.01 30.92 -9.54
C ILE A 778 -35.21 31.78 -10.54
N PRO A 779 -35.00 31.32 -11.79
CA PRO A 779 -34.27 32.09 -12.78
C PRO A 779 -35.11 33.28 -13.27
N ASN A 780 -34.56 34.48 -13.19
CA ASN A 780 -35.18 35.72 -13.69
C ASN A 780 -34.84 35.97 -15.16
N SER A 781 -33.66 35.52 -15.63
CA SER A 781 -33.24 35.62 -17.03
C SER A 781 -32.25 34.52 -17.41
N GLY A 782 -32.41 33.98 -18.62
CA GLY A 782 -31.53 32.94 -19.17
C GLY A 782 -31.76 31.54 -18.58
N ALA A 783 -30.98 30.56 -19.06
CA ALA A 783 -30.94 29.23 -18.47
C ALA A 783 -29.87 29.19 -17.38
N MET A 784 -30.21 28.62 -16.22
CA MET A 784 -29.28 28.36 -15.12
C MET A 784 -28.75 26.93 -15.21
N SER A 785 -27.46 26.74 -14.95
CA SER A 785 -26.89 25.43 -14.62
C SER A 785 -26.71 25.36 -13.11
N TYR A 786 -27.16 24.26 -12.49
CA TYR A 786 -27.11 24.08 -11.04
C TYR A 786 -26.55 22.72 -10.64
N ASN A 787 -25.90 22.69 -9.48
CA ASN A 787 -25.50 21.49 -8.75
C ASN A 787 -25.71 21.73 -7.25
N ILE A 788 -26.48 20.88 -6.58
CA ILE A 788 -26.79 20.96 -5.16
C ILE A 788 -26.42 19.62 -4.53
N GLU A 789 -25.37 19.62 -3.72
CA GLU A 789 -24.82 18.42 -3.06
C GLU A 789 -25.13 18.45 -1.56
N LEU A 790 -25.95 17.51 -1.09
CA LEU A 790 -26.17 17.24 0.34
C LEU A 790 -25.17 16.18 0.80
N VAL A 791 -24.33 16.51 1.78
CA VAL A 791 -23.25 15.63 2.27
C VAL A 791 -23.42 15.33 3.75
N LYS A 792 -23.52 14.03 4.10
CA LYS A 792 -23.65 13.58 5.49
C LYS A 792 -23.07 12.18 5.71
N HIS A 793 -22.47 11.96 6.89
CA HIS A 793 -22.07 10.62 7.32
C HIS A 793 -23.29 9.86 7.83
N LEU A 794 -23.90 9.04 6.97
CA LEU A 794 -25.10 8.27 7.33
C LEU A 794 -24.75 6.89 7.87
N PRO A 795 -25.30 6.49 9.04
CA PRO A 795 -25.06 5.16 9.58
C PRO A 795 -25.65 4.08 8.65
N LYS A 796 -24.86 3.06 8.35
CA LYS A 796 -25.34 1.83 7.70
C LYS A 796 -25.93 0.90 8.76
N ALA A 797 -27.10 0.35 8.45
CA ALA A 797 -27.74 -0.69 9.24
C ALA A 797 -26.83 -1.93 9.33
N LEU A 798 -27.09 -2.78 10.33
CA LEU A 798 -26.43 -4.07 10.41
C LEU A 798 -26.88 -4.92 9.21
N LYS A 799 -25.90 -5.49 8.51
CA LYS A 799 -26.11 -6.37 7.37
C LYS A 799 -24.89 -7.26 7.26
N ASN A 800 -25.04 -8.56 7.48
CA ASN A 800 -23.91 -9.48 7.36
C ASN A 800 -24.33 -10.81 6.77
N GLU A 801 -24.94 -10.74 5.59
CA GLU A 801 -25.46 -11.89 4.86
C GLU A 801 -25.26 -11.67 3.36
N LEU A 802 -25.02 -12.76 2.64
CA LEU A 802 -24.87 -12.73 1.18
C LEU A 802 -26.24 -12.67 0.52
N SER A 803 -26.39 -11.75 -0.44
CA SER A 803 -27.59 -11.65 -1.27
C SER A 803 -27.50 -12.61 -2.46
N PRO A 804 -28.54 -13.43 -2.72
CA PRO A 804 -28.57 -14.32 -3.89
C PRO A 804 -28.94 -13.58 -5.19
N THR A 805 -29.48 -12.37 -5.12
CA THR A 805 -29.98 -11.61 -6.28
C THR A 805 -29.01 -10.57 -6.79
N LYS A 806 -28.07 -10.11 -5.95
CA LYS A 806 -27.06 -9.13 -6.37
C LYS A 806 -25.97 -9.77 -7.23
N LYS A 807 -25.51 -9.02 -8.24
CA LYS A 807 -24.35 -9.39 -9.07
C LYS A 807 -23.05 -9.47 -8.26
N LEU A 808 -22.94 -8.68 -7.20
CA LEU A 808 -21.84 -8.67 -6.23
C LEU A 808 -22.43 -8.56 -4.81
N SER A 809 -22.03 -9.44 -3.90
CA SER A 809 -22.44 -9.38 -2.50
C SER A 809 -21.33 -9.81 -1.56
N ILE A 810 -21.28 -9.25 -0.35
CA ILE A 810 -20.23 -9.53 0.63
C ILE A 810 -20.76 -9.82 2.03
N MET A 811 -19.97 -10.58 2.78
CA MET A 811 -20.16 -10.86 4.21
C MET A 811 -18.79 -10.84 4.88
N ARG A 812 -18.74 -10.42 6.16
CA ARG A 812 -17.50 -10.35 6.94
C ARG A 812 -17.65 -11.10 8.25
N GLU A 813 -16.67 -11.91 8.58
CA GLU A 813 -16.56 -12.57 9.87
C GLU A 813 -15.15 -12.36 10.43
N PHE A 814 -15.00 -12.45 11.75
CA PHE A 814 -13.69 -12.50 12.38
C PHE A 814 -13.41 -13.90 12.89
N ILE A 815 -12.20 -14.39 12.63
CA ILE A 815 -11.77 -15.73 13.02
C ILE A 815 -10.42 -15.70 13.74
N ASN A 816 -10.12 -16.75 14.51
CA ASN A 816 -8.81 -16.99 15.10
C ASN A 816 -7.88 -17.79 14.15
N GLU A 817 -6.66 -18.10 14.60
CA GLU A 817 -5.66 -18.90 13.85
C GLU A 817 -6.11 -20.35 13.57
N GLN A 818 -7.15 -20.82 14.27
CA GLN A 818 -7.78 -22.14 14.11
C GLN A 818 -9.04 -22.08 13.21
N ASN A 819 -9.29 -20.95 12.53
CA ASN A 819 -10.44 -20.73 11.65
C ASN A 819 -11.82 -20.82 12.36
N GLN A 820 -11.86 -20.55 13.67
CA GLN A 820 -13.09 -20.48 14.46
C GLN A 820 -13.54 -19.03 14.61
N THR A 821 -14.85 -18.79 14.52
CA THR A 821 -15.43 -17.45 14.72
C THR A 821 -15.21 -16.96 16.16
N ILE A 822 -14.91 -15.68 16.31
CA ILE A 822 -14.57 -15.08 17.61
C ILE A 822 -15.67 -14.16 18.14
N ASN A 823 -15.80 -14.11 19.46
CA ASN A 823 -16.72 -13.17 20.11
C ASN A 823 -16.11 -11.77 20.21
N LEU A 824 -16.62 -10.85 19.40
CA LEU A 824 -16.16 -9.46 19.32
C LEU A 824 -16.40 -8.63 20.60
N SER A 825 -17.21 -9.11 21.55
CA SER A 825 -17.46 -8.42 22.83
C SER A 825 -16.47 -8.81 23.94
N SER A 826 -15.48 -9.66 23.67
CA SER A 826 -14.54 -10.14 24.69
C SER A 826 -13.17 -10.50 24.11
N LEU A 827 -12.62 -9.66 23.25
CA LEU A 827 -11.32 -9.89 22.61
C LEU A 827 -10.16 -9.70 23.61
N LYS A 828 -9.10 -10.49 23.48
CA LYS A 828 -7.91 -10.39 24.34
C LYS A 828 -6.85 -9.52 23.68
N GLN A 829 -6.28 -8.58 24.44
CA GLN A 829 -5.17 -7.76 23.96
C GLN A 829 -3.97 -8.66 23.60
N GLY A 830 -3.36 -8.44 22.44
CA GLY A 830 -2.26 -9.24 21.88
C GLY A 830 -2.70 -10.42 21.02
N GLU A 831 -3.99 -10.73 20.97
CA GLU A 831 -4.53 -11.82 20.16
C GLU A 831 -4.41 -11.52 18.66
N LYS A 832 -3.94 -12.52 17.89
CA LYS A 832 -3.95 -12.48 16.42
C LYS A 832 -5.29 -13.01 15.92
N ILE A 833 -5.95 -12.21 15.09
CA ILE A 833 -7.25 -12.54 14.49
C ILE A 833 -7.23 -12.22 13.00
N TYR A 834 -8.19 -12.74 12.25
CA TYR A 834 -8.30 -12.49 10.82
C TYR A 834 -9.69 -12.00 10.48
N SER A 835 -9.76 -10.97 9.65
CA SER A 835 -11.01 -10.57 9.02
C SER A 835 -11.21 -11.42 7.76
N ARG A 836 -12.14 -12.36 7.80
CA ARG A 836 -12.55 -13.21 6.67
C ARG A 836 -13.68 -12.54 5.91
N VAL A 837 -13.42 -12.10 4.68
CA VAL A 837 -14.43 -11.49 3.81
C VAL A 837 -14.81 -12.49 2.75
N THR A 838 -16.07 -12.92 2.77
CA THR A 838 -16.63 -13.76 1.70
C THR A 838 -17.27 -12.86 0.67
N ILE A 839 -16.91 -13.05 -0.60
CA ILE A 839 -17.38 -12.28 -1.74
C ILE A 839 -18.08 -13.24 -2.69
N ALA A 840 -19.30 -12.91 -3.07
CA ALA A 840 -20.08 -13.69 -3.99
C ALA A 840 -20.43 -12.90 -5.25
N ASN A 841 -20.17 -13.48 -6.42
CA ASN A 841 -20.46 -12.85 -7.70
C ASN A 841 -21.13 -13.79 -8.70
N ILE A 842 -21.98 -13.23 -9.55
CA ILE A 842 -22.61 -13.92 -10.69
C ILE A 842 -21.98 -13.37 -11.98
N GLY A 843 -21.36 -14.25 -12.76
CA GLY A 843 -20.58 -13.86 -13.94
C GLY A 843 -19.22 -13.25 -13.56
N LYS A 844 -18.42 -12.88 -14.57
CA LYS A 844 -17.11 -12.22 -14.35
C LYS A 844 -17.33 -10.77 -13.90
N VAL A 845 -16.64 -10.34 -12.86
CA VAL A 845 -16.61 -8.94 -12.42
C VAL A 845 -15.15 -8.53 -12.23
N ASN A 846 -14.65 -7.68 -13.12
CA ASN A 846 -13.27 -7.21 -13.08
C ASN A 846 -13.14 -5.94 -12.24
N SER A 847 -11.92 -5.66 -11.77
CA SER A 847 -11.56 -4.40 -11.11
C SER A 847 -12.54 -4.04 -9.99
N VAL A 848 -12.74 -4.98 -9.07
CA VAL A 848 -13.52 -4.81 -7.85
C VAL A 848 -12.59 -4.31 -6.77
N VAL A 849 -13.02 -3.27 -6.06
CA VAL A 849 -12.33 -2.83 -4.85
C VAL A 849 -13.10 -3.30 -3.62
N VAL A 850 -12.38 -3.82 -2.63
CA VAL A 850 -12.88 -4.15 -1.30
C VAL A 850 -12.20 -3.22 -0.31
N ASN A 851 -12.93 -2.21 0.15
CA ASN A 851 -12.49 -1.24 1.13
C ASN A 851 -12.81 -1.74 2.54
N GLN A 852 -11.80 -2.33 3.18
CA GLN A 852 -11.92 -2.90 4.51
C GLN A 852 -11.32 -1.97 5.56
N ARG A 853 -12.12 -1.01 6.02
CA ARG A 853 -11.79 -0.24 7.21
C ARG A 853 -11.86 -1.11 8.47
N ILE A 854 -10.91 -0.92 9.38
CA ILE A 854 -10.82 -1.67 10.64
C ILE A 854 -11.16 -0.79 11.86
N PRO A 855 -11.57 -1.37 12.99
CA PRO A 855 -11.69 -0.67 14.28
C PRO A 855 -10.34 -0.21 14.82
N ALA A 856 -10.30 0.93 15.52
CA ALA A 856 -9.08 1.50 16.11
C ALA A 856 -8.42 0.63 17.20
N CYS A 857 -9.17 -0.32 17.76
CA CYS A 857 -8.67 -1.28 18.75
C CYS A 857 -7.86 -2.42 18.10
N LEU A 858 -7.87 -2.51 16.77
CA LEU A 858 -7.12 -3.50 15.98
C LEU A 858 -6.01 -2.80 15.19
N THR A 859 -4.94 -3.54 14.88
CA THR A 859 -3.86 -3.08 14.00
C THR A 859 -3.67 -4.08 12.86
N ILE A 860 -3.52 -3.59 11.63
CA ILE A 860 -3.24 -4.44 10.46
C ILE A 860 -1.80 -4.95 10.52
N VAL A 861 -1.62 -6.25 10.26
CA VAL A 861 -0.29 -6.83 10.06
C VAL A 861 0.14 -6.54 8.62
N ASN A 862 1.23 -5.79 8.46
CA ASN A 862 1.75 -5.42 7.15
C ASN A 862 2.79 -6.43 6.66
N ASN A 863 2.34 -7.37 5.82
CA ASN A 863 3.19 -8.43 5.25
C ASN A 863 4.20 -7.89 4.20
N ASN A 864 4.11 -6.63 3.76
CA ASN A 864 5.07 -6.07 2.81
C ASN A 864 6.43 -5.76 3.47
N ILE A 865 6.47 -5.57 4.80
CA ILE A 865 7.69 -5.22 5.55
C ILE A 865 8.39 -6.47 6.11
N GLN A 866 7.61 -7.48 6.50
CA GLN A 866 8.11 -8.75 7.00
C GLN A 866 7.65 -9.86 6.05
N SER A 867 8.60 -10.51 5.38
CA SER A 867 8.36 -11.68 4.53
C SER A 867 7.94 -12.89 5.38
N THR A 868 6.75 -12.82 5.97
CA THR A 868 6.13 -13.93 6.72
C THR A 868 5.17 -14.68 5.81
N ILE A 869 5.25 -16.00 5.85
CA ILE A 869 4.31 -16.89 5.16
C ILE A 869 2.89 -16.62 5.67
N GLU A 870 1.96 -16.31 4.76
CA GLU A 870 0.56 -16.06 5.12
C GLU A 870 -0.11 -17.34 5.65
N ARG A 871 -0.75 -17.25 6.83
CA ARG A 871 -1.41 -18.40 7.49
C ARG A 871 -2.62 -18.91 6.71
N PHE A 872 -3.40 -17.99 6.15
CA PHE A 872 -4.54 -18.28 5.28
C PHE A 872 -4.27 -17.63 3.94
N GLN A 873 -4.60 -18.35 2.86
CA GLN A 873 -4.49 -17.84 1.50
C GLN A 873 -5.87 -17.43 1.01
N ASP A 874 -5.89 -16.42 0.14
CA ASP A 874 -7.11 -15.99 -0.53
C ASP A 874 -7.59 -17.08 -1.51
N ILE A 875 -8.91 -17.18 -1.69
CA ILE A 875 -9.55 -18.30 -2.41
C ILE A 875 -10.46 -17.74 -3.50
N ASN A 876 -10.43 -18.33 -4.71
CA ASN A 876 -11.33 -18.03 -5.84
C ASN A 876 -11.45 -16.52 -6.19
N ILE A 877 -10.37 -15.79 -6.01
CA ILE A 877 -10.20 -14.40 -6.45
C ILE A 877 -8.89 -14.28 -7.21
N ASN A 878 -8.76 -13.27 -8.06
CA ASN A 878 -7.48 -12.84 -8.59
C ASN A 878 -7.11 -11.50 -7.94
N GLN A 879 -6.11 -11.49 -7.06
CA GLN A 879 -5.63 -10.26 -6.43
C GLN A 879 -4.75 -9.50 -7.42
N GLU A 880 -5.23 -8.34 -7.88
CA GLU A 880 -4.50 -7.48 -8.82
C GLU A 880 -3.52 -6.57 -8.07
N TYR A 881 -3.98 -5.95 -6.98
CA TYR A 881 -3.17 -5.02 -6.18
C TYR A 881 -3.71 -4.93 -4.75
N ARG A 882 -2.85 -4.65 -3.76
CA ARG A 882 -3.24 -4.54 -2.35
C ARG A 882 -2.57 -3.33 -1.72
N GLU A 883 -3.37 -2.43 -1.15
CA GLU A 883 -2.88 -1.27 -0.43
C GLU A 883 -3.18 -1.41 1.07
N ILE A 884 -2.14 -1.36 1.90
CA ILE A 884 -2.26 -1.45 3.35
C ILE A 884 -2.04 -0.05 3.95
N ARG A 885 -3.10 0.51 4.53
CA ARG A 885 -3.06 1.79 5.26
C ARG A 885 -3.17 1.54 6.77
N ASP A 886 -3.02 2.61 7.55
CA ASP A 886 -3.17 2.52 9.01
C ASP A 886 -4.59 2.15 9.46
N ASP A 887 -5.62 2.60 8.74
CA ASP A 887 -7.04 2.45 9.12
C ASP A 887 -7.83 1.45 8.28
N ARG A 888 -7.24 0.95 7.18
CA ARG A 888 -7.92 0.06 6.24
C ARG A 888 -6.95 -0.75 5.39
N VAL A 889 -7.47 -1.82 4.80
CA VAL A 889 -6.84 -2.51 3.67
C VAL A 889 -7.75 -2.35 2.45
N LEU A 890 -7.16 -1.99 1.32
CA LEU A 890 -7.83 -1.93 0.02
C LEU A 890 -7.36 -3.13 -0.80
N HIS A 891 -8.30 -4.00 -1.17
CA HIS A 891 -8.02 -5.12 -2.07
C HIS A 891 -8.61 -4.81 -3.44
N PHE A 892 -7.77 -4.81 -4.47
CA PHE A 892 -8.18 -4.71 -5.86
C PHE A 892 -8.14 -6.10 -6.46
N ILE A 893 -9.31 -6.60 -6.84
CA ILE A 893 -9.50 -7.99 -7.23
C ILE A 893 -10.28 -8.09 -8.53
N SER A 894 -10.00 -9.15 -9.28
CA SER A 894 -10.89 -9.65 -10.32
C SER A 894 -11.58 -10.92 -9.84
N LEU A 895 -12.89 -10.98 -10.05
CA LEU A 895 -13.73 -12.10 -9.69
C LEU A 895 -14.06 -12.94 -10.94
N PRO A 896 -13.58 -14.18 -11.02
CA PRO A 896 -13.78 -15.01 -12.20
C PRO A 896 -15.24 -15.41 -12.39
N LYS A 897 -15.62 -15.68 -13.64
CA LYS A 897 -16.88 -16.36 -13.98
C LYS A 897 -16.72 -17.84 -13.64
N LYS A 898 -17.61 -18.38 -12.80
CA LYS A 898 -17.70 -19.81 -12.55
C LYS A 898 -18.85 -20.40 -13.38
N THR A 899 -18.61 -21.54 -14.00
CA THR A 899 -19.63 -22.28 -14.75
C THR A 899 -19.76 -23.70 -14.21
N LYS A 900 -20.95 -24.28 -14.33
CA LYS A 900 -21.23 -25.68 -14.04
C LYS A 900 -21.87 -26.29 -15.27
N LEU A 901 -21.37 -27.44 -15.71
CA LEU A 901 -22.00 -28.23 -16.75
C LEU A 901 -23.31 -28.81 -16.19
N ASP A 902 -24.40 -28.60 -16.91
CA ASP A 902 -25.63 -29.37 -16.72
C ASP A 902 -25.51 -30.65 -17.54
N ASN A 903 -25.46 -31.78 -16.83
CA ASN A 903 -25.27 -33.10 -17.41
C ASN A 903 -26.46 -33.56 -18.27
N VAL A 904 -27.64 -32.95 -18.10
CA VAL A 904 -28.86 -33.27 -18.86
C VAL A 904 -28.89 -32.47 -20.17
N THR A 905 -28.64 -31.16 -20.10
CA THR A 905 -28.68 -30.28 -21.28
C THR A 905 -27.35 -30.16 -22.03
N GLN A 906 -26.26 -30.73 -21.49
CA GLN A 906 -24.88 -30.57 -21.97
C GLN A 906 -24.45 -29.11 -22.14
N SER A 907 -25.08 -28.21 -21.37
CA SER A 907 -24.86 -26.77 -21.46
C SER A 907 -24.21 -26.23 -20.19
N HIS A 908 -23.38 -25.19 -20.34
CA HIS A 908 -22.68 -24.57 -19.21
C HIS A 908 -23.53 -23.44 -18.62
N HIS A 909 -24.02 -23.61 -17.40
CA HIS A 909 -24.71 -22.55 -16.67
C HIS A 909 -23.74 -21.76 -15.80
N ILE A 910 -23.97 -20.44 -15.72
CA ILE A 910 -23.22 -19.56 -14.82
C ILE A 910 -23.69 -19.85 -13.40
N ILE A 911 -22.75 -20.17 -12.52
CA ILE A 911 -23.02 -20.35 -11.09
C ILE A 911 -22.31 -19.26 -10.29
N GLN A 912 -22.73 -19.07 -9.05
CA GLN A 912 -22.13 -18.12 -8.14
C GLN A 912 -20.68 -18.53 -7.83
N ASN A 913 -19.73 -17.61 -8.05
CA ASN A 913 -18.39 -17.74 -7.52
C ASN A 913 -18.36 -17.27 -6.05
N ARG A 914 -17.55 -17.93 -5.22
CA ARG A 914 -17.36 -17.57 -3.80
C ARG A 914 -15.88 -17.35 -3.54
N GLY A 915 -15.49 -16.08 -3.59
CA GLY A 915 -14.17 -15.60 -3.24
C GLY A 915 -14.02 -15.39 -1.73
N ILE A 916 -12.83 -15.58 -1.19
CA ILE A 916 -12.52 -15.29 0.22
C ILE A 916 -11.22 -14.49 0.30
N ILE A 917 -11.26 -13.40 1.06
CA ILE A 917 -10.10 -12.60 1.43
C ILE A 917 -9.84 -12.74 2.92
N PHE A 918 -8.58 -12.99 3.28
CA PHE A 918 -8.14 -12.95 4.68
C PHE A 918 -7.28 -11.72 4.94
N THR A 919 -7.60 -10.98 5.99
CA THR A 919 -6.77 -9.85 6.43
C THR A 919 -6.32 -10.06 7.88
N PRO A 920 -5.00 -10.25 8.10
CA PRO A 920 -4.44 -10.47 9.44
C PRO A 920 -4.46 -9.18 10.28
N LEU A 921 -4.95 -9.30 11.51
CA LEU A 921 -5.10 -8.21 12.47
C LEU A 921 -4.54 -8.63 13.84
N ILE A 922 -4.04 -7.66 14.60
CA ILE A 922 -3.65 -7.82 16.01
C ILE A 922 -4.58 -6.97 16.86
N VAL A 923 -5.11 -7.55 17.93
CA VAL A 923 -5.88 -6.83 18.94
C VAL A 923 -4.94 -6.00 19.81
N THR A 924 -4.98 -4.66 19.72
CA THR A 924 -3.96 -3.79 20.33
C THR A 924 -4.47 -2.94 21.49
N THR A 925 -5.57 -2.23 21.33
CA THR A 925 -6.00 -1.20 22.30
C THR A 925 -7.19 -1.68 23.10
N LYS A 926 -7.15 -1.55 24.44
CA LYS A 926 -8.26 -1.92 25.32
C LYS A 926 -9.38 -0.88 25.26
N GLY A 927 -10.62 -1.32 25.41
CA GLY A 927 -11.81 -0.46 25.40
C GLY A 927 -12.88 -0.91 24.40
N GLU A 928 -13.82 -0.01 24.11
CA GLU A 928 -14.87 -0.18 23.12
C GLU A 928 -14.54 0.65 21.87
N CYS A 929 -14.43 -0.01 20.71
CA CYS A 929 -14.20 0.66 19.43
C CYS A 929 -15.38 0.40 18.48
N LYS A 930 -15.77 1.42 17.71
CA LYS A 930 -16.75 1.27 16.63
C LYS A 930 -16.20 0.39 15.52
N ILE A 931 -17.09 -0.37 14.88
CA ILE A 931 -16.76 -1.12 13.68
C ILE A 931 -17.39 -0.45 12.45
N PRO A 932 -16.56 0.00 11.49
CA PRO A 932 -17.06 0.52 10.22
C PRO A 932 -17.57 -0.62 9.34
N ALA A 933 -18.48 -0.31 8.41
CA ALA A 933 -18.88 -1.25 7.37
C ALA A 933 -17.71 -1.51 6.43
N ILE A 934 -17.54 -2.75 5.98
CA ILE A 934 -16.75 -3.05 4.79
C ILE A 934 -17.59 -2.75 3.56
N ILE A 935 -16.99 -2.12 2.55
CA ILE A 935 -17.68 -1.72 1.32
C ILE A 935 -16.95 -2.35 0.14
N THR A 936 -17.69 -2.81 -0.85
CA THR A 936 -17.14 -3.26 -2.13
C THR A 936 -17.90 -2.64 -3.29
N GLU A 937 -17.20 -2.38 -4.38
CA GLU A 937 -17.78 -1.89 -5.63
C GLU A 937 -16.92 -2.31 -6.83
N ALA A 938 -17.53 -2.42 -8.01
CA ALA A 938 -16.78 -2.48 -9.26
C ALA A 938 -16.34 -1.05 -9.65
N MET A 939 -15.05 -0.85 -9.90
CA MET A 939 -14.46 0.48 -10.10
C MET A 939 -15.00 1.19 -11.35
N TYR A 940 -15.41 0.41 -12.35
CA TYR A 940 -15.93 0.91 -13.64
C TYR A 940 -17.45 0.81 -13.77
N ASP A 941 -18.13 0.35 -12.72
CA ASP A 941 -19.59 0.28 -12.62
C ASP A 941 -19.98 0.32 -11.14
N SER A 942 -20.02 1.53 -10.57
CA SER A 942 -20.30 1.74 -9.15
C SER A 942 -21.71 1.27 -8.76
N GLN A 943 -22.61 1.00 -9.71
CA GLN A 943 -23.92 0.40 -9.45
C GLN A 943 -23.79 -1.05 -8.96
N ILE A 944 -22.70 -1.74 -9.31
CA ILE A 944 -22.33 -3.05 -8.80
C ILE A 944 -21.57 -2.86 -7.49
N ASN A 945 -22.31 -2.71 -6.39
CA ASN A 945 -21.73 -2.54 -5.06
C ASN A 945 -22.46 -3.34 -3.97
N ASP A 946 -21.75 -3.58 -2.87
CA ASP A 946 -22.35 -4.06 -1.63
C ASP A 946 -21.59 -3.64 -0.37
N TYR A 947 -22.19 -3.84 0.79
CA TYR A 947 -21.53 -3.61 2.08
C TYR A 947 -21.87 -4.71 3.08
N ALA A 948 -20.98 -4.92 4.06
CA ALA A 948 -21.23 -5.77 5.21
C ALA A 948 -20.82 -5.10 6.52
N LYS A 949 -21.58 -5.38 7.58
CA LYS A 949 -21.41 -4.88 8.94
C LYS A 949 -22.06 -5.85 9.92
N GLU A 950 -21.22 -6.60 10.63
CA GLU A 950 -21.62 -7.64 11.58
C GLU A 950 -22.16 -7.09 12.91
N THR A 951 -21.51 -6.07 13.47
CA THR A 951 -21.89 -5.44 14.75
C THR A 951 -21.68 -3.92 14.69
N ASN A 952 -21.96 -3.20 15.77
CA ASN A 952 -21.69 -1.76 15.89
C ASN A 952 -20.40 -1.44 16.67
N HIS A 953 -19.92 -2.37 17.50
CA HIS A 953 -18.75 -2.18 18.35
C HIS A 953 -18.00 -3.50 18.58
N ILE A 954 -16.71 -3.37 18.87
CA ILE A 954 -15.86 -4.43 19.43
C ILE A 954 -15.38 -4.01 20.81
N THR A 955 -15.15 -4.98 21.70
CA THR A 955 -14.65 -4.75 23.06
C THR A 955 -13.39 -5.56 23.31
N VAL A 956 -12.33 -4.86 23.70
CA VAL A 956 -11.00 -5.45 23.97
C VAL A 956 -10.65 -5.32 25.44
N GLY A 957 -10.34 -6.44 26.06
CA GLY A 957 -10.15 -6.55 27.49
C GLY A 957 -11.47 -6.44 28.25
N SER A 958 -11.51 -7.02 29.44
CA SER A 958 -12.61 -6.78 30.35
C SER A 958 -12.61 -5.31 30.75
N ILE A 959 -13.51 -4.51 30.17
CA ILE A 959 -14.07 -3.40 30.94
C ILE A 959 -14.68 -4.10 32.15
N PRO A 960 -14.31 -3.75 33.40
CA PRO A 960 -15.15 -4.10 34.52
C PRO A 960 -16.43 -3.28 34.35
N SER A 961 -17.31 -3.71 33.44
CA SER A 961 -18.71 -3.56 33.74
C SER A 961 -18.86 -4.38 35.00
N ASN A 962 -19.07 -3.72 36.13
CA ASN A 962 -19.86 -4.34 37.19
C ASN A 962 -21.10 -4.88 36.47
N LYS A 963 -21.06 -6.16 36.04
CA LYS A 963 -22.27 -6.89 35.69
C LYS A 963 -22.89 -7.20 37.02
N THR A 964 -23.49 -6.16 37.58
CA THR A 964 -24.42 -6.26 38.69
C THR A 964 -25.42 -7.36 38.31
N ILE A 965 -25.91 -8.09 39.31
CA ILE A 965 -26.83 -9.21 39.11
C ILE A 965 -28.04 -8.79 38.25
N GLU A 966 -28.39 -7.50 38.29
CA GLU A 966 -29.37 -6.78 37.50
C GLU A 966 -29.08 -6.76 36.00
N SER A 967 -27.82 -6.58 35.59
CA SER A 967 -27.43 -6.62 34.18
C SER A 967 -27.54 -8.04 33.60
N LYS A 968 -27.12 -9.05 34.39
CA LYS A 968 -27.30 -10.46 34.04
C LYS A 968 -28.79 -10.81 33.96
N ALA A 969 -29.59 -10.32 34.90
CA ALA A 969 -31.03 -10.53 34.96
C ALA A 969 -31.73 -9.96 33.72
N LYS A 970 -31.44 -8.71 33.33
CA LYS A 970 -31.99 -8.11 32.10
C LYS A 970 -31.64 -8.92 30.85
N LYS A 971 -30.43 -9.49 30.77
CA LYS A 971 -30.01 -10.30 29.62
C LYS A 971 -30.77 -11.64 29.54
N ILE A 972 -30.94 -12.32 30.66
CA ILE A 972 -31.72 -13.58 30.73
C ILE A 972 -33.17 -13.32 30.36
N VAL A 973 -33.78 -12.27 30.92
CA VAL A 973 -35.16 -11.89 30.58
C VAL A 973 -35.28 -11.54 29.10
N LYS A 974 -34.36 -10.75 28.53
CA LYS A 974 -34.39 -10.45 27.10
C LYS A 974 -34.25 -11.71 26.23
N SER A 975 -33.37 -12.64 26.64
CA SER A 975 -33.19 -13.93 25.96
C SER A 975 -34.43 -14.81 26.02
N LEU A 976 -35.16 -14.80 27.15
CA LEU A 976 -36.41 -15.55 27.32
C LEU A 976 -37.42 -15.17 26.22
N TYR A 977 -37.71 -13.89 26.06
CA TYR A 977 -38.71 -13.43 25.09
C TYR A 977 -38.23 -13.53 23.63
N TYR A 978 -36.93 -13.35 23.35
CA TYR A 978 -36.40 -13.66 22.01
C TYR A 978 -36.55 -15.13 21.64
N ARG A 979 -36.28 -16.05 22.58
CA ARG A 979 -36.47 -17.49 22.37
C ARG A 979 -37.94 -17.86 22.26
N GLU A 980 -38.82 -17.16 22.98
CA GLU A 980 -40.27 -17.28 22.82
C GLU A 980 -40.73 -16.91 21.40
N MET A 981 -40.07 -15.94 20.73
CA MET A 981 -40.39 -15.52 19.36
C MET A 981 -39.99 -16.52 18.27
N GLN A 982 -38.98 -17.38 18.49
CA GLN A 982 -38.41 -18.24 17.44
C GLN A 982 -39.00 -19.66 17.36
N ARG A 983 -40.07 -19.95 18.11
CA ARG A 983 -40.97 -21.13 18.03
C ARG A 983 -40.37 -22.55 18.11
N ASN A 984 -39.05 -22.78 18.04
CA ASN A 984 -38.54 -24.10 17.63
C ASN A 984 -37.68 -24.90 18.63
N ASN A 985 -37.62 -24.56 19.93
CA ASN A 985 -37.03 -25.49 20.90
C ASN A 985 -37.57 -25.28 22.33
N PRO A 986 -38.51 -26.12 22.82
CA PRO A 986 -39.02 -26.01 24.19
C PRO A 986 -37.93 -26.27 25.24
N ASP A 987 -36.93 -27.09 24.95
CA ASP A 987 -35.87 -27.45 25.90
C ASP A 987 -34.97 -26.25 26.21
N GLU A 988 -34.52 -25.50 25.20
CA GLU A 988 -33.72 -24.28 25.38
C GLU A 988 -34.46 -23.14 26.11
N PHE A 989 -35.79 -23.12 26.04
CA PHE A 989 -36.61 -22.14 26.76
C PHE A 989 -36.68 -22.48 28.25
N ILE A 990 -36.82 -23.77 28.55
CA ILE A 990 -36.94 -24.33 29.89
C ILE A 990 -35.63 -24.21 30.68
N GLU A 991 -34.48 -24.24 30.02
CA GLU A 991 -33.16 -24.02 30.63
C GLU A 991 -33.00 -22.67 31.36
N LEU A 992 -33.85 -21.68 31.06
CA LEU A 992 -33.80 -20.36 31.70
C LEU A 992 -34.50 -20.31 33.06
N PHE A 993 -35.20 -21.38 33.45
CA PHE A 993 -36.01 -21.46 34.66
C PHE A 993 -35.41 -22.42 35.68
N HIS A 994 -35.66 -22.13 36.95
CA HIS A 994 -35.42 -23.06 38.05
C HIS A 994 -36.76 -23.71 38.46
N TYR A 995 -36.75 -25.02 38.67
CA TYR A 995 -37.96 -25.81 38.95
C TYR A 995 -37.94 -26.37 40.37
N PRO A 996 -39.13 -26.50 41.01
CA PRO A 996 -40.44 -26.03 40.55
C PRO A 996 -40.57 -24.50 40.60
N ILE A 997 -41.29 -23.90 39.65
CA ILE A 997 -41.55 -22.46 39.65
C ILE A 997 -42.75 -22.17 40.55
N SER A 998 -42.55 -21.34 41.57
CA SER A 998 -43.61 -20.96 42.53
C SER A 998 -44.91 -20.45 41.88
N THR A 999 -44.80 -19.72 40.76
CA THR A 999 -45.95 -19.28 39.95
C THR A 999 -45.55 -19.18 38.49
N TYR A 1000 -46.29 -19.85 37.61
CA TYR A 1000 -46.16 -19.78 36.16
C TYR A 1000 -47.57 -19.82 35.54
N TYR A 1001 -47.78 -19.21 34.37
CA TYR A 1001 -49.09 -19.07 33.70
C TYR A 1001 -50.21 -20.02 34.21
N ARG A 1002 -51.16 -19.45 34.97
CA ARG A 1002 -52.39 -20.12 35.49
C ARG A 1002 -52.16 -21.32 36.43
N THR A 1003 -50.93 -21.66 36.80
CA THR A 1003 -50.57 -22.79 37.67
C THR A 1003 -49.76 -22.35 38.89
N GLN A 1004 -50.06 -22.93 40.06
CA GLN A 1004 -49.25 -22.77 41.27
C GLN A 1004 -48.26 -23.94 41.35
N ASN A 1005 -46.97 -23.65 41.58
CA ASN A 1005 -45.89 -24.64 41.66
C ASN A 1005 -45.70 -25.49 40.38
N ALA A 1006 -45.44 -24.85 39.25
CA ALA A 1006 -45.29 -25.53 37.96
C ALA A 1006 -44.00 -26.37 37.86
N THR A 1007 -44.15 -27.65 37.50
CA THR A 1007 -43.04 -28.55 37.19
C THR A 1007 -42.51 -28.32 35.77
N LYS A 1008 -41.39 -28.97 35.43
CA LYS A 1008 -40.83 -28.93 34.06
C LYS A 1008 -41.85 -29.45 33.05
N GLU A 1009 -42.50 -30.57 33.32
CA GLU A 1009 -43.52 -31.15 32.44
C GLU A 1009 -44.74 -30.25 32.28
N ASP A 1010 -45.21 -29.62 33.36
CA ASP A 1010 -46.37 -28.71 33.31
C ASP A 1010 -46.14 -27.54 32.36
N ILE A 1011 -44.93 -26.95 32.38
CA ILE A 1011 -44.59 -25.83 31.50
C ILE A 1011 -44.43 -26.26 30.05
N VAL A 1012 -43.83 -27.43 29.79
CA VAL A 1012 -43.75 -27.99 28.42
C VAL A 1012 -45.16 -28.17 27.88
N LYS A 1013 -46.05 -28.78 28.68
CA LYS A 1013 -47.42 -29.11 28.30
C LYS A 1013 -48.25 -27.85 28.09
N ASP A 1014 -48.24 -26.91 29.03
CA ASP A 1014 -48.92 -25.61 28.88
C ASP A 1014 -48.41 -24.86 27.66
N LYS A 1015 -47.08 -24.84 27.43
CA LYS A 1015 -46.51 -24.22 26.23
C LYS A 1015 -47.01 -24.88 24.95
N GLN A 1016 -47.01 -26.21 24.88
CA GLN A 1016 -47.50 -26.94 23.71
C GLN A 1016 -49.01 -26.76 23.50
N GLU A 1017 -49.82 -26.73 24.56
CA GLU A 1017 -51.28 -26.55 24.50
C GLU A 1017 -51.68 -25.09 24.20
N TYR A 1018 -51.05 -24.12 24.86
CA TYR A 1018 -51.27 -22.68 24.67
C TYR A 1018 -50.95 -22.24 23.23
N PHE A 1019 -49.87 -22.77 22.64
CA PHE A 1019 -49.47 -22.43 21.27
C PHE A 1019 -50.10 -23.30 20.18
N LYS A 1020 -50.69 -24.46 20.50
CA LYS A 1020 -51.49 -25.25 19.53
C LYS A 1020 -52.71 -24.49 19.00
N LYS A 1021 -53.22 -23.49 19.74
CA LYS A 1021 -54.43 -22.73 19.39
C LYS A 1021 -54.18 -21.30 18.88
N TRP A 1022 -52.93 -20.83 18.77
CA TRP A 1022 -52.62 -19.41 18.49
C TRP A 1022 -51.59 -19.20 17.35
N THR A 1023 -51.91 -18.36 16.38
CA THR A 1023 -51.06 -17.92 15.26
C THR A 1023 -50.01 -16.85 15.68
N LYS A 1024 -49.04 -16.56 14.80
CA LYS A 1024 -47.77 -15.84 15.08
C LYS A 1024 -47.94 -14.56 15.93
N ARG A 1025 -47.19 -14.48 17.05
CA ARG A 1025 -46.98 -13.25 17.83
C ARG A 1025 -45.68 -12.58 17.39
N VAL A 1026 -45.73 -11.27 17.17
CA VAL A 1026 -44.54 -10.43 17.03
C VAL A 1026 -44.50 -9.49 18.21
N TYR A 1027 -43.44 -9.58 19.01
CA TYR A 1027 -43.18 -8.66 20.11
C TYR A 1027 -42.30 -7.50 19.62
N SER A 1028 -42.69 -6.28 19.95
CA SER A 1028 -41.94 -5.05 19.66
C SER A 1028 -41.85 -4.17 20.90
N ASN A 1029 -40.97 -3.17 20.88
CA ASN A 1029 -40.83 -2.18 21.96
C ASN A 1029 -40.61 -2.78 23.36
N ILE A 1030 -39.86 -3.88 23.46
CA ILE A 1030 -39.53 -4.52 24.75
C ILE A 1030 -38.71 -3.56 25.63
N ARG A 1031 -39.29 -3.14 26.75
CA ARG A 1031 -38.69 -2.27 27.77
C ARG A 1031 -38.50 -3.06 29.06
N LEU A 1032 -37.30 -3.00 29.62
CA LEU A 1032 -36.92 -3.73 30.84
C LEU A 1032 -36.48 -2.77 31.94
N SER A 1033 -37.12 -2.85 33.10
CA SER A 1033 -36.77 -2.08 34.30
C SER A 1033 -36.57 -3.02 35.49
N ILE A 1034 -35.57 -2.73 36.33
CA ILE A 1034 -35.41 -3.43 37.62
C ILE A 1034 -36.44 -2.84 38.59
N VAL A 1035 -37.21 -3.69 39.26
CA VAL A 1035 -38.16 -3.27 40.30
C VAL A 1035 -37.47 -3.29 41.66
N SER A 1036 -36.72 -4.35 41.94
CA SER A 1036 -35.89 -4.46 43.14
C SER A 1036 -34.75 -5.46 42.91
N ALA A 1037 -33.67 -5.30 43.67
CA ALA A 1037 -32.58 -6.26 43.73
C ALA A 1037 -32.21 -6.48 45.20
N ASP A 1038 -32.24 -7.73 45.65
CA ASP A 1038 -31.75 -8.14 46.96
C ASP A 1038 -30.40 -8.84 46.76
N HIS A 1039 -29.31 -8.10 47.03
CA HIS A 1039 -27.96 -8.61 46.86
C HIS A 1039 -27.57 -9.66 47.90
N SER A 1040 -28.25 -9.71 49.06
CA SER A 1040 -28.00 -10.69 50.11
C SER A 1040 -28.55 -12.07 49.73
N LYS A 1041 -29.74 -12.09 49.12
CA LYS A 1041 -30.39 -13.30 48.58
C LYS A 1041 -30.03 -13.59 47.12
N LYS A 1042 -29.26 -12.70 46.49
CA LYS A 1042 -28.91 -12.74 45.06
C LYS A 1042 -30.14 -12.93 44.18
N GLU A 1043 -31.15 -12.11 44.46
CA GLU A 1043 -32.44 -12.13 43.79
C GLU A 1043 -32.71 -10.79 43.11
N VAL A 1044 -33.24 -10.81 41.89
CA VAL A 1044 -33.59 -9.60 41.13
C VAL A 1044 -34.99 -9.72 40.55
N LYS A 1045 -35.82 -8.72 40.81
CA LYS A 1045 -37.13 -8.56 40.17
C LYS A 1045 -37.03 -7.64 38.97
N VAL A 1046 -37.39 -8.16 37.80
CA VAL A 1046 -37.34 -7.47 36.51
C VAL A 1046 -38.74 -7.31 35.98
N LYS A 1047 -39.19 -6.06 35.82
CA LYS A 1047 -40.40 -5.73 35.09
C LYS A 1047 -40.09 -5.61 33.61
N ILE A 1048 -40.90 -6.26 32.80
CA ILE A 1048 -40.88 -6.17 31.35
C ILE A 1048 -42.20 -5.59 30.87
N VAL A 1049 -42.13 -4.66 29.93
CA VAL A 1049 -43.27 -4.12 29.20
C VAL A 1049 -42.98 -4.29 27.71
N PHE A 1050 -43.90 -4.84 26.95
CA PHE A 1050 -43.72 -5.02 25.51
C PHE A 1050 -45.05 -4.95 24.78
N ASP A 1051 -44.97 -4.48 23.54
CA ASP A 1051 -46.12 -4.46 22.63
C ASP A 1051 -46.15 -5.80 21.89
N TYR A 1052 -47.34 -6.32 21.66
CA TYR A 1052 -47.53 -7.55 20.91
C TYR A 1052 -48.59 -7.37 19.82
N LEU A 1053 -48.31 -7.97 18.68
CA LEU A 1053 -49.24 -8.09 17.56
C LEU A 1053 -49.64 -9.55 17.40
N LEU A 1054 -50.95 -9.81 17.45
CA LEU A 1054 -51.57 -11.10 17.20
C LEU A 1054 -52.18 -11.11 15.81
N LYS A 1055 -51.72 -11.99 14.93
CA LYS A 1055 -52.34 -12.17 13.61
C LYS A 1055 -53.11 -13.48 13.60
N ASN A 1056 -54.44 -13.46 13.56
CA ASN A 1056 -55.28 -14.66 13.40
C ASN A 1056 -56.13 -14.56 12.14
N GLY A 1057 -55.64 -15.13 11.04
CA GLY A 1057 -56.22 -14.92 9.72
C GLY A 1057 -56.11 -13.45 9.31
N GLU A 1058 -57.23 -12.84 8.92
CA GLU A 1058 -57.30 -11.44 8.45
C GLU A 1058 -57.46 -10.41 9.58
N LYS A 1059 -57.61 -10.82 10.85
CA LYS A 1059 -57.72 -9.90 11.98
C LYS A 1059 -56.39 -9.76 12.72
N GLU A 1060 -55.97 -8.51 12.93
CA GLU A 1060 -54.82 -8.13 13.73
C GLU A 1060 -55.27 -7.50 15.05
N LEU A 1061 -54.74 -8.00 16.17
CA LEU A 1061 -55.00 -7.51 17.52
C LEU A 1061 -53.68 -7.01 18.13
N GLU A 1062 -53.63 -5.71 18.42
CA GLU A 1062 -52.51 -5.07 19.11
C GLU A 1062 -52.80 -4.94 20.59
N GLY A 1063 -51.79 -5.18 21.42
CA GLY A 1063 -51.89 -5.01 22.87
C GLY A 1063 -50.54 -4.76 23.51
N VAL A 1064 -50.56 -4.33 24.77
CA VAL A 1064 -49.37 -4.12 25.60
C VAL A 1064 -49.42 -5.10 26.76
N SER A 1065 -48.37 -5.89 26.95
CA SER A 1065 -48.24 -6.82 28.08
C SER A 1065 -47.23 -6.32 29.09
N ARG A 1066 -47.44 -6.68 30.37
CA ARG A 1066 -46.55 -6.35 31.49
C ARG A 1066 -46.32 -7.58 32.34
N HIS A 1067 -45.09 -8.06 32.38
CA HIS A 1067 -44.74 -9.19 33.25
C HIS A 1067 -43.72 -8.73 34.29
N LEU A 1068 -43.72 -9.38 35.44
CA LEU A 1068 -42.75 -9.22 36.51
C LEU A 1068 -42.09 -10.57 36.76
N LEU A 1069 -40.78 -10.64 36.56
CA LEU A 1069 -40.00 -11.87 36.67
C LEU A 1069 -39.04 -11.76 37.84
N THR A 1070 -39.00 -12.79 38.67
CA THR A 1070 -37.99 -12.92 39.73
C THR A 1070 -36.91 -13.89 39.27
N LEU A 1071 -35.65 -13.48 39.38
CA LEU A 1071 -34.48 -14.29 39.07
C LEU A 1071 -33.64 -14.49 40.32
N GLY A 1072 -33.29 -15.73 40.64
CA GLY A 1072 -32.44 -16.10 41.78
C GLY A 1072 -31.21 -16.90 41.32
N GLU A 1073 -30.09 -16.77 42.03
CA GLU A 1073 -28.90 -17.58 41.76
C GLU A 1073 -29.07 -18.99 42.37
N VAL A 1074 -29.12 -20.01 41.52
CA VAL A 1074 -29.23 -21.42 41.89
C VAL A 1074 -28.09 -22.19 41.24
N GLY A 1075 -27.29 -22.89 42.06
CA GLY A 1075 -26.14 -23.68 41.56
C GLY A 1075 -25.11 -22.86 40.77
N GLY A 1076 -24.91 -21.58 41.13
CA GLY A 1076 -23.99 -20.67 40.44
C GLY A 1076 -24.49 -20.12 39.10
N LYS A 1077 -25.77 -20.37 38.74
CA LYS A 1077 -26.45 -19.81 37.57
C LYS A 1077 -27.63 -18.96 38.00
N LEU A 1078 -27.81 -17.81 37.37
CA LEU A 1078 -29.00 -16.97 37.58
C LEU A 1078 -30.14 -17.53 36.73
N LEU A 1079 -31.24 -17.95 37.37
CA LEU A 1079 -32.38 -18.59 36.72
C LEU A 1079 -33.68 -17.89 37.14
N ILE A 1080 -34.73 -18.00 36.33
CA ILE A 1080 -36.05 -17.47 36.66
C ILE A 1080 -36.73 -18.40 37.68
N THR A 1081 -37.09 -17.87 38.84
CA THR A 1081 -37.67 -18.61 39.96
C THR A 1081 -39.16 -18.31 40.17
N LYS A 1082 -39.66 -17.19 39.60
CA LYS A 1082 -41.08 -16.81 39.66
C LYS A 1082 -41.49 -15.94 38.46
N VAL A 1083 -42.71 -16.15 37.96
CA VAL A 1083 -43.36 -15.33 36.94
C VAL A 1083 -44.67 -14.76 37.49
N GLU A 1084 -44.76 -13.44 37.53
CA GLU A 1084 -45.95 -12.68 37.93
C GLU A 1084 -46.49 -11.92 36.71
N LEU A 1085 -47.77 -12.09 36.41
CA LEU A 1085 -48.46 -11.36 35.34
C LEU A 1085 -49.29 -10.24 35.98
N HIS A 1086 -49.22 -9.05 35.40
CA HIS A 1086 -49.96 -7.88 35.86
C HIS A 1086 -50.96 -7.41 34.82
#